data_AF-A0A933UFG4-F1
#
_entry.id   AF-A0A933UFG4-F1
#
_cell.length_a   1.000
_cell.length_b   1.000
_cell.length_c   1.000
_cell.angle_alpha   90.00
_cell.angle_beta   90.00
_cell.angle_gamma   90.00
#
_symmetry.space_group_name_H-M   'P 1'
#
loop_
_entity.id
_entity.type
_entity.pdbx_description
1 polymer ?
#
loop_
_entity_poly.entity_id
_entity_poly.type
_entity_poly.pdbx_seq_one_letter_code
_entity_poly.pdbx_strand_id
1 'polypeptide(L)'
;MLDLIRIITATDADTRNQSLDALCREASLDELSRQCAALDAFRRRRDNLYERVRSLFFLYAIHRFHLPDKLGTRNSELETRGLIPFHGYEHLLNRRFEEAIDHFLSVQHSEGPSDGISSALAAAYQRLAFQTLADQVRRSVRTVKGNQWMFRMGHPTDHPLRLRPELLAKADDGTYPILRERTPVRMDLSHSGWSDIFFLGMDFPEGARVLNVSIDLGVHGRDAEPCPPVEAYLRVIDEPILRLTSVDLGATADIDNLAEVFDFARDYLGLLKAAVIAAGIVPPGIEGSGQNLADLLARVVGQGRGLEMVSNVNNIPKGSRLAVSTNLLASLVSLCMRATGQAKSLTGPLAEDERRLVLARALLGEWLGGSGGGWQDSGGVWPGMKLITGVLAAEGDPEFGVSRGRLMPTHRIFDHRDASPETRQQLQDCLVLVHGGMAQNVGPILEMVTEKYLLRCEAEWKSRLEMMGILDAIIAALRVGDVKRIGELTTRNFFNPIQTIIPWASNDFTETLIARVRAEFGDAFWGFWMLGGMSGGGMGFIFAPGQKAHAQERLQTIMSEIKRALQTALPFAMEPVVYDFAINERGTWADCLHGADALLPQDYYALHVPRWLRADPQTLPGTRRVELDKFSAACRSRPELSGMVQSLFERLLPRLKTDGGKHRSLAELLVQSGFDRVQHEQIREDLKNGRIGLAQNRLPVNADIKDVKPEDVVDATGILVSGAGESPARLWQAGSPALLPSAAPHQARGLDALHRGELAIVTLAAGVGSRWTQGAGVVKGLHPFCKLGGKHRTFIEAHLAKSRRIGKLVGQPLPHIVTTSWLTHEAIEDFLKRHDNYGYPGPLLLSPGRAIGLRLVPMVRDLRFLWEEMPQQVLDEQQQKVRDSLRQALMNWARQTGEGSDYTDNLPSQCLHPVGHWFEIPNLLRNGVLARLLAERPQLKHLMVHNIDTLGADADPAMFGLHLAHGSCLSFEVITRRIDDRGGGLARVNGQVRLVEGLAMPREEEEFTLRYYNSNTCWIDIDQILGAFGLTRAELLDQEKVTAAIRVQAARVPTYITIKDVKKRWGHGQEDVFPVCQFEKLWVDMTALPEIKTSFVVVPRLRGQQLKDQAQLDGWLRDGSAAHVETLCEWE
;
A
#
# COMPACT_ATOMS: atom_id res chain seq x y z
N MET A 1 14.31 -13.55 -36.75
CA MET A 1 13.11 -12.70 -36.57
C MET A 1 12.59 -12.96 -35.17
N LEU A 2 12.08 -11.94 -34.49
CA LEU A 2 11.49 -12.11 -33.17
C LEU A 2 10.18 -12.93 -33.29
N ASP A 3 9.91 -13.83 -32.34
CA ASP A 3 8.67 -14.61 -32.29
C ASP A 3 8.30 -14.80 -30.81
N LEU A 4 7.48 -13.88 -30.31
CA LEU A 4 7.04 -13.90 -28.91
C LEU A 4 5.98 -14.96 -28.64
N ILE A 5 5.23 -15.39 -29.67
CA ILE A 5 4.19 -16.42 -29.53
C ILE A 5 4.84 -17.77 -29.25
N ARG A 6 5.90 -18.12 -29.99
CA ARG A 6 6.65 -19.37 -29.78
C ARG A 6 7.11 -19.53 -28.33
N ILE A 7 7.57 -18.46 -27.68
CA ILE A 7 8.05 -18.47 -26.28
C ILE A 7 6.91 -18.73 -25.29
N ILE A 8 5.70 -18.27 -25.60
CA ILE A 8 4.50 -18.52 -24.80
C ILE A 8 4.06 -19.98 -24.91
N THR A 9 4.05 -20.54 -26.14
CA THR A 9 3.60 -21.91 -26.41
C THR A 9 4.67 -22.99 -26.23
N ALA A 10 5.93 -22.61 -25.99
CA ALA A 10 7.04 -23.56 -25.89
C ALA A 10 6.91 -24.51 -24.67
N THR A 11 7.05 -25.80 -24.93
CA THR A 11 7.10 -26.82 -23.86
C THR A 11 8.50 -27.04 -23.32
N ASP A 12 9.54 -26.77 -24.13
CA ASP A 12 10.95 -26.86 -23.72
C ASP A 12 11.34 -25.69 -22.80
N ALA A 13 12.18 -25.98 -21.80
CA ALA A 13 12.54 -24.99 -20.79
C ALA A 13 13.40 -23.85 -21.35
N ASP A 14 14.25 -24.14 -22.35
CA ASP A 14 15.22 -23.18 -22.89
C ASP A 14 14.55 -22.07 -23.69
N THR A 15 13.57 -22.41 -24.55
CA THR A 15 12.76 -21.42 -25.27
C THR A 15 11.73 -20.76 -24.34
N ARG A 16 11.04 -21.54 -23.48
CA ARG A 16 9.95 -21.01 -22.64
C ARG A 16 10.45 -19.98 -21.62
N ASN A 17 11.63 -20.18 -21.03
CA ASN A 17 12.15 -19.33 -19.97
C ASN A 17 13.03 -18.16 -20.47
N GLN A 18 13.04 -17.87 -21.77
CA GLN A 18 13.69 -16.67 -22.30
C GLN A 18 13.03 -15.39 -21.74
N SER A 19 13.87 -14.41 -21.42
CA SER A 19 13.43 -13.11 -20.92
C SER A 19 12.84 -12.26 -22.05
N LEU A 20 11.67 -11.65 -21.81
CA LEU A 20 11.10 -10.69 -22.75
C LEU A 20 12.03 -9.49 -22.95
N ASP A 21 12.61 -8.96 -21.87
CA ASP A 21 13.41 -7.74 -21.91
C ASP A 21 14.68 -7.92 -22.75
N ALA A 22 15.32 -9.08 -22.68
CA ALA A 22 16.49 -9.42 -23.49
C ALA A 22 16.18 -9.45 -25.00
N LEU A 23 14.96 -9.87 -25.36
CA LEU A 23 14.51 -10.02 -26.74
C LEU A 23 13.97 -8.72 -27.35
N CYS A 24 13.36 -7.86 -26.53
CA CYS A 24 12.81 -6.58 -26.96
C CYS A 24 13.86 -5.46 -27.04
N ARG A 25 14.97 -5.55 -26.30
CA ARG A 25 16.06 -4.57 -26.25
C ARG A 25 16.52 -4.10 -27.64
N GLU A 26 16.95 -5.05 -28.48
CA GLU A 26 17.47 -4.82 -29.84
C GLU A 26 16.38 -4.71 -30.91
N ALA A 27 15.10 -4.91 -30.57
CA ALA A 27 14.02 -4.87 -31.55
C ALA A 27 13.70 -3.43 -31.99
N SER A 28 13.40 -3.23 -33.27
CA SER A 28 12.96 -1.93 -33.79
C SER A 28 11.52 -1.61 -33.39
N LEU A 29 11.13 -0.34 -33.48
CA LEU A 29 9.74 0.10 -33.28
C LEU A 29 8.76 -0.67 -34.18
N ASP A 30 9.13 -0.87 -35.45
CA ASP A 30 8.30 -1.54 -36.44
C ASP A 30 8.20 -3.06 -36.20
N GLU A 31 9.27 -3.71 -35.68
CA GLU A 31 9.24 -5.11 -35.24
C GLU A 31 8.35 -5.28 -34.01
N LEU A 32 8.53 -4.47 -32.96
CA LEU A 32 7.72 -4.54 -31.74
C LEU A 32 6.24 -4.29 -32.01
N SER A 33 5.91 -3.31 -32.85
CA SER A 33 4.52 -3.01 -33.23
C SER A 33 3.86 -4.22 -33.91
N ARG A 34 4.58 -4.92 -34.80
CA ARG A 34 4.10 -6.17 -35.43
C ARG A 34 3.96 -7.30 -34.40
N GLN A 35 4.88 -7.45 -33.45
CA GLN A 35 4.74 -8.45 -32.38
C GLN A 35 3.54 -8.17 -31.47
N CYS A 36 3.27 -6.90 -31.12
CA CYS A 36 2.07 -6.51 -30.38
C CYS A 36 0.78 -6.90 -31.11
N ALA A 37 0.67 -6.58 -32.41
CA ALA A 37 -0.49 -6.97 -33.22
C ALA A 37 -0.67 -8.50 -33.28
N ALA A 38 0.43 -9.26 -33.40
CA ALA A 38 0.40 -10.72 -33.38
C ALA A 38 -0.03 -11.29 -32.02
N LEU A 39 0.49 -10.74 -30.91
CA LEU A 39 0.13 -11.15 -29.54
C LEU A 39 -1.33 -10.83 -29.20
N ASP A 40 -1.84 -9.66 -29.62
CA ASP A 40 -3.25 -9.29 -29.40
C ASP A 40 -4.20 -10.20 -30.19
N ALA A 41 -3.90 -10.47 -31.47
CA ALA A 41 -4.65 -11.43 -32.28
C ALA A 41 -4.58 -12.86 -31.72
N PHE A 42 -3.44 -13.26 -31.14
CA PHE A 42 -3.25 -14.56 -30.52
C PHE A 42 -4.10 -14.71 -29.24
N ARG A 43 -4.01 -13.78 -28.28
CA ARG A 43 -4.76 -13.88 -27.00
C ARG A 43 -6.28 -13.94 -27.19
N ARG A 44 -6.82 -13.33 -28.26
CA ARG A 44 -8.26 -13.33 -28.54
C ARG A 44 -8.77 -14.65 -29.11
N ARG A 45 -7.89 -15.48 -29.67
CA ARG A 45 -8.21 -16.76 -30.34
C ARG A 45 -7.85 -17.99 -29.50
N ARG A 46 -7.25 -17.81 -28.32
CA ARG A 46 -6.84 -18.91 -27.44
C ARG A 46 -7.83 -19.12 -26.32
N ASP A 47 -8.24 -20.37 -26.12
CA ASP A 47 -8.99 -20.80 -24.93
C ASP A 47 -8.06 -21.10 -23.75
N ASN A 48 -6.78 -21.41 -24.01
CA ASN A 48 -5.81 -21.62 -22.93
C ASN A 48 -5.52 -20.29 -22.22
N LEU A 49 -5.88 -20.23 -20.94
CA LEU A 49 -5.82 -19.01 -20.16
C LEU A 49 -4.40 -18.61 -19.75
N TYR A 50 -3.47 -19.56 -19.59
CA TYR A 50 -2.08 -19.28 -19.23
C TYR A 50 -1.36 -18.61 -20.40
N GLU A 51 -1.60 -19.10 -21.61
CA GLU A 51 -1.17 -18.45 -22.84
C GLU A 51 -1.71 -17.00 -22.94
N ARG A 52 -3.02 -16.80 -22.71
CA ARG A 52 -3.64 -15.45 -22.71
C ARG A 52 -3.02 -14.50 -21.69
N VAL A 53 -2.90 -14.92 -20.43
CA VAL A 53 -2.34 -14.10 -19.35
C VAL A 53 -0.90 -13.70 -19.69
N ARG A 54 -0.09 -14.64 -20.18
CA ARG A 54 1.30 -14.36 -20.55
C ARG A 54 1.39 -13.42 -21.76
N SER A 55 0.53 -13.55 -22.76
CA SER A 55 0.42 -12.58 -23.87
C SER A 55 0.04 -11.18 -23.37
N LEU A 56 -0.90 -11.08 -22.43
CA LEU A 56 -1.33 -9.79 -21.87
C LEU A 56 -0.21 -9.08 -21.11
N PHE A 57 0.56 -9.81 -20.28
CA PHE A 57 1.73 -9.22 -19.62
C PHE A 57 2.86 -8.85 -20.61
N PHE A 58 3.08 -9.64 -21.67
CA PHE A 58 4.02 -9.26 -22.73
C PHE A 58 3.59 -7.96 -23.43
N LEU A 59 2.31 -7.83 -23.79
CA LEU A 59 1.75 -6.61 -24.37
C LEU A 59 1.91 -5.40 -23.44
N TYR A 60 1.53 -5.54 -22.17
CA TYR A 60 1.74 -4.51 -21.15
C TYR A 60 3.21 -4.07 -21.06
N ALA A 61 4.15 -5.02 -20.96
CA ALA A 61 5.55 -4.70 -20.75
C ALA A 61 6.18 -4.02 -21.98
N ILE A 62 5.83 -4.46 -23.20
CA ILE A 62 6.27 -3.81 -24.43
C ILE A 62 5.76 -2.37 -24.48
N HIS A 63 4.47 -2.15 -24.18
CA HIS A 63 3.88 -0.82 -24.17
C HIS A 63 4.40 0.10 -23.05
N ARG A 64 4.75 -0.44 -21.86
CA ARG A 64 5.20 0.35 -20.70
C ARG A 64 6.69 0.65 -20.66
N PHE A 65 7.53 -0.26 -21.17
CA PHE A 65 8.99 -0.22 -20.99
C PHE A 65 9.80 -0.22 -22.29
N HIS A 66 9.32 -0.85 -23.37
CA HIS A 66 10.13 -1.02 -24.60
C HIS A 66 9.78 -0.07 -25.74
N LEU A 67 8.51 0.32 -25.86
CA LEU A 67 8.07 1.29 -26.88
C LEU A 67 8.43 2.75 -26.55
N PRO A 68 8.26 3.29 -25.32
CA PRO A 68 8.43 4.72 -25.05
C PRO A 68 9.74 5.33 -25.55
N ASP A 69 10.88 4.69 -25.26
CA ASP A 69 12.21 5.17 -25.68
C ASP A 69 12.38 5.17 -27.20
N LYS A 70 11.72 4.23 -27.90
CA LYS A 70 11.77 4.09 -29.36
C LYS A 70 10.83 5.09 -30.05
N LEU A 71 9.71 5.46 -29.42
CA LEU A 71 8.77 6.47 -29.92
C LEU A 71 9.37 7.89 -29.94
N GLY A 72 10.22 8.22 -28.97
CA GLY A 72 10.91 9.52 -28.90
C GLY A 72 11.83 9.83 -30.10
N THR A 73 12.14 8.85 -30.95
CA THR A 73 13.07 9.00 -32.09
C THR A 73 12.42 9.42 -33.41
N ARG A 74 11.08 9.34 -33.55
CA ARG A 74 10.36 9.71 -34.80
C ARG A 74 9.51 10.98 -34.70
N ASN A 75 8.96 11.33 -33.54
CA ASN A 75 7.96 12.41 -33.43
C ASN A 75 8.62 13.79 -33.24
N SER A 76 9.25 14.30 -34.31
CA SER A 76 9.74 15.68 -34.43
C SER A 76 8.64 16.70 -34.74
N GLU A 77 7.42 16.24 -35.06
CA GLU A 77 6.25 17.10 -35.23
C GLU A 77 5.50 17.24 -33.89
N LEU A 78 5.31 18.48 -33.42
CA LEU A 78 4.66 18.77 -32.14
C LEU A 78 3.20 18.25 -32.06
N GLU A 79 2.56 18.03 -33.21
CA GLU A 79 1.14 17.69 -33.32
C GLU A 79 0.81 16.26 -32.86
N THR A 80 1.77 15.32 -32.92
CA THR A 80 1.56 13.89 -32.63
C THR A 80 2.07 13.41 -31.27
N ARG A 81 2.27 14.33 -30.31
CA ARG A 81 2.45 13.96 -28.88
C ARG A 81 1.09 13.60 -28.29
N GLY A 82 0.67 12.39 -28.62
CA GLY A 82 -0.73 11.96 -28.63
C GLY A 82 -1.49 12.12 -27.32
N LEU A 83 -2.73 12.61 -27.48
CA LEU A 83 -3.76 12.64 -26.46
C LEU A 83 -4.17 11.22 -26.04
N ILE A 84 -4.86 11.11 -24.91
CA ILE A 84 -5.46 9.85 -24.45
C ILE A 84 -6.96 9.98 -24.68
N PRO A 85 -7.60 9.16 -25.53
CA PRO A 85 -9.00 9.33 -25.86
C PRO A 85 -9.88 9.00 -24.65
N PHE A 86 -10.64 9.99 -24.17
CA PHE A 86 -11.43 9.90 -22.94
C PHE A 86 -12.43 8.72 -22.96
N HIS A 87 -13.08 8.44 -24.09
CA HIS A 87 -14.00 7.32 -24.19
C HIS A 87 -13.33 5.95 -23.92
N GLY A 88 -12.08 5.76 -24.37
CA GLY A 88 -11.27 4.58 -24.00
C GLY A 88 -10.92 4.55 -22.51
N TYR A 89 -10.70 5.71 -21.91
CA TYR A 89 -10.51 5.85 -20.46
C TYR A 89 -11.78 5.53 -19.66
N GLU A 90 -12.97 5.93 -20.13
CA GLU A 90 -14.25 5.54 -19.52
C GLU A 90 -14.46 4.02 -19.57
N HIS A 91 -14.10 3.36 -20.68
CA HIS A 91 -14.10 1.91 -20.76
C HIS A 91 -13.15 1.29 -19.70
N LEU A 92 -11.94 1.82 -19.56
CA LEU A 92 -10.95 1.38 -18.56
C LEU A 92 -11.44 1.56 -17.10
N LEU A 93 -12.13 2.67 -16.79
CA LEU A 93 -12.74 2.91 -15.48
C LEU A 93 -13.87 1.92 -15.19
N ASN A 94 -14.72 1.65 -16.19
CA ASN A 94 -15.87 0.74 -16.08
C ASN A 94 -15.52 -0.75 -16.20
N ARG A 95 -14.23 -1.12 -16.13
CA ARG A 95 -13.72 -2.49 -16.32
C ARG A 95 -14.03 -3.15 -17.67
N ARG A 96 -14.41 -2.35 -18.67
CA ARG A 96 -14.65 -2.75 -20.06
C ARG A 96 -13.32 -2.79 -20.80
N PHE A 97 -12.41 -3.66 -20.34
CA PHE A 97 -10.99 -3.60 -20.72
C PHE A 97 -10.75 -4.00 -22.18
N GLU A 98 -11.51 -4.94 -22.74
CA GLU A 98 -11.41 -5.31 -24.15
C GLU A 98 -11.83 -4.14 -25.05
N GLU A 99 -12.94 -3.48 -24.73
CA GLU A 99 -13.41 -2.31 -25.47
C GLU A 99 -12.47 -1.09 -25.32
N ALA A 100 -11.82 -0.93 -24.15
CA ALA A 100 -10.77 0.06 -23.96
C ALA A 100 -9.57 -0.21 -24.88
N ILE A 101 -9.10 -1.46 -24.93
CA ILE A 101 -8.01 -1.89 -25.82
C ILE A 101 -8.38 -1.66 -27.29
N ASP A 102 -9.58 -2.06 -27.71
CA ASP A 102 -10.05 -1.87 -29.08
C ASP A 102 -10.10 -0.39 -29.48
N HIS A 103 -10.57 0.47 -28.58
CA HIS A 103 -10.59 1.92 -28.79
C HIS A 103 -9.19 2.52 -28.89
N PHE A 104 -8.28 2.19 -27.97
CA PHE A 104 -6.89 2.68 -28.00
C PHE A 104 -6.11 2.15 -29.21
N LEU A 105 -6.31 0.88 -29.62
CA LEU A 105 -5.72 0.32 -30.83
C LEU A 105 -6.28 0.98 -32.09
N SER A 106 -7.57 1.31 -32.14
CA SER A 106 -8.16 2.05 -33.25
C SER A 106 -7.50 3.42 -33.43
N VAL A 107 -7.31 4.17 -32.34
CA VAL A 107 -6.61 5.47 -32.38
C VAL A 107 -5.14 5.30 -32.76
N GLN A 108 -4.46 4.27 -32.23
CA GLN A 108 -3.08 3.95 -32.62
C GLN A 108 -2.94 3.64 -34.12
N HIS A 109 -3.94 3.02 -34.74
CA HIS A 109 -3.94 2.73 -36.17
C HIS A 109 -4.22 3.97 -37.04
N SER A 110 -4.99 4.95 -36.55
CA SER A 110 -5.31 6.18 -37.30
C SER A 110 -4.26 7.29 -37.14
N GLU A 111 -3.72 7.46 -35.94
CA GLU A 111 -2.83 8.57 -35.58
C GLU A 111 -1.36 8.13 -35.40
N GLY A 112 -1.10 6.82 -35.38
CA GLY A 112 0.21 6.24 -35.07
C GLY A 112 0.41 6.03 -33.55
N PRO A 113 1.51 5.34 -33.17
CA PRO A 113 1.82 5.11 -31.76
C PRO A 113 2.41 6.36 -31.09
N SER A 114 2.01 6.58 -29.84
CA SER A 114 2.44 7.72 -29.02
C SER A 114 2.60 7.30 -27.55
N ASP A 115 3.34 8.07 -26.75
CA ASP A 115 3.57 7.76 -25.33
C ASP A 115 2.27 7.74 -24.51
N GLY A 116 1.33 8.65 -24.82
CA GLY A 116 -0.01 8.69 -24.22
C GLY A 116 -0.79 7.40 -24.48
N ILE A 117 -0.97 7.04 -25.76
CA ILE A 117 -1.69 5.81 -26.16
C ILE A 117 -0.98 4.55 -25.66
N SER A 118 0.35 4.49 -25.70
CA SER A 118 1.10 3.34 -25.20
C SER A 118 0.93 3.18 -23.68
N SER A 119 0.90 4.28 -22.92
CA SER A 119 0.59 4.22 -21.48
C SER A 119 -0.84 3.71 -21.21
N ALA A 120 -1.81 4.12 -22.05
CA ALA A 120 -3.20 3.70 -21.94
C ALA A 120 -3.40 2.20 -22.25
N LEU A 121 -2.77 1.71 -23.32
CA LEU A 121 -2.73 0.30 -23.67
C LEU A 121 -2.05 -0.54 -22.59
N ALA A 122 -0.92 -0.09 -22.03
CA ALA A 122 -0.26 -0.78 -20.93
C ALA A 122 -1.21 -0.95 -19.72
N ALA A 123 -1.85 0.12 -19.25
CA ALA A 123 -2.78 0.06 -18.13
C ALA A 123 -3.97 -0.87 -18.39
N ALA A 124 -4.51 -0.87 -19.62
CA ALA A 124 -5.63 -1.75 -20.00
C ALA A 124 -5.21 -3.23 -20.05
N TYR A 125 -4.08 -3.56 -20.67
CA TYR A 125 -3.56 -4.93 -20.75
C TYR A 125 -3.20 -5.49 -19.37
N GLN A 126 -2.57 -4.70 -18.49
CA GLN A 126 -2.21 -5.14 -17.13
C GLN A 126 -3.46 -5.49 -16.30
N ARG A 127 -4.48 -4.64 -16.33
CA ARG A 127 -5.75 -4.85 -15.61
C ARG A 127 -6.52 -6.05 -16.15
N LEU A 128 -6.55 -6.23 -17.48
CA LEU A 128 -7.15 -7.40 -18.10
C LEU A 128 -6.40 -8.69 -17.74
N ALA A 129 -5.07 -8.64 -17.62
CA ALA A 129 -4.26 -9.79 -17.19
C ALA A 129 -4.63 -10.25 -15.77
N PHE A 130 -4.68 -9.32 -14.81
CA PHE A 130 -5.07 -9.63 -13.43
C PHE A 130 -6.54 -10.06 -13.29
N GLN A 131 -7.46 -9.47 -14.06
CA GLN A 131 -8.84 -9.98 -14.10
C GLN A 131 -8.90 -11.43 -14.64
N THR A 132 -8.22 -11.69 -15.75
CA THR A 132 -8.17 -13.02 -16.37
C THR A 132 -7.61 -14.07 -15.39
N LEU A 133 -6.58 -13.70 -14.61
CA LEU A 133 -6.00 -14.54 -13.56
C LEU A 133 -6.98 -14.78 -12.40
N ALA A 134 -7.67 -13.74 -11.92
CA ALA A 134 -8.67 -13.86 -10.85
C ALA A 134 -9.85 -14.76 -11.24
N ASP A 135 -10.35 -14.63 -12.47
CA ASP A 135 -11.48 -15.41 -12.97
C ASP A 135 -11.14 -16.90 -13.13
N GLN A 136 -9.87 -17.23 -13.42
CA GLN A 136 -9.38 -18.61 -13.39
C GLN A 136 -9.39 -19.22 -11.98
N VAL A 137 -8.89 -18.50 -10.97
CA VAL A 137 -8.88 -19.01 -9.59
C VAL A 137 -10.31 -19.23 -9.09
N ARG A 138 -11.21 -18.27 -9.36
CA ARG A 138 -12.66 -18.41 -9.11
C ARG A 138 -13.25 -19.66 -9.79
N ARG A 139 -12.89 -19.93 -11.06
CA ARG A 139 -13.34 -21.12 -11.79
C ARG A 139 -12.83 -22.42 -11.16
N SER A 140 -11.52 -22.54 -10.91
CA SER A 140 -10.93 -23.73 -10.28
C SER A 140 -11.57 -24.00 -8.92
N VAL A 141 -11.63 -23.01 -8.02
CA VAL A 141 -12.23 -23.14 -6.67
C VAL A 141 -13.70 -23.59 -6.71
N ARG A 142 -14.50 -23.07 -7.65
CA ARG A 142 -15.90 -23.49 -7.86
C ARG A 142 -16.02 -24.95 -8.32
N THR A 143 -15.05 -25.46 -9.08
CA THR A 143 -15.08 -26.84 -9.61
C THR A 143 -14.59 -27.91 -8.63
N VAL A 144 -13.92 -27.53 -7.53
CA VAL A 144 -13.42 -28.46 -6.51
C VAL A 144 -14.53 -29.38 -5.97
N LYS A 145 -14.27 -30.69 -5.95
CA LYS A 145 -15.17 -31.70 -5.39
C LYS A 145 -15.43 -31.39 -3.91
N GLY A 146 -16.71 -31.34 -3.52
CA GLY A 146 -17.15 -30.92 -2.17
C GLY A 146 -17.62 -29.46 -2.06
N ASN A 147 -17.30 -28.59 -3.03
CA ASN A 147 -17.79 -27.20 -3.06
C ASN A 147 -18.96 -26.98 -4.04
N GLN A 148 -19.09 -27.81 -5.09
CA GLN A 148 -20.01 -27.58 -6.21
C GLN A 148 -21.49 -27.38 -5.82
N TRP A 149 -21.97 -28.02 -4.74
CA TRP A 149 -23.36 -27.89 -4.29
C TRP A 149 -23.66 -26.49 -3.74
N MET A 150 -22.68 -25.82 -3.14
CA MET A 150 -22.84 -24.49 -2.52
C MET A 150 -23.15 -23.40 -3.56
N PHE A 151 -22.77 -23.62 -4.83
CA PHE A 151 -23.02 -22.70 -5.95
C PHE A 151 -24.28 -23.05 -6.76
N ARG A 152 -25.00 -24.13 -6.41
CA ARG A 152 -26.21 -24.58 -7.12
C ARG A 152 -27.49 -24.50 -6.28
N MET A 153 -27.36 -24.31 -4.97
CA MET A 153 -28.49 -24.25 -4.05
C MET A 153 -29.18 -22.88 -4.13
N GLY A 154 -30.46 -22.85 -4.53
CA GLY A 154 -31.26 -21.62 -4.60
C GLY A 154 -32.37 -21.49 -3.54
N HIS A 155 -32.66 -22.53 -2.75
CA HIS A 155 -33.77 -22.54 -1.80
C HIS A 155 -33.44 -23.31 -0.49
N PRO A 156 -33.81 -22.82 0.72
CA PRO A 156 -33.46 -23.42 2.00
C PRO A 156 -33.72 -24.93 2.14
N THR A 157 -34.80 -25.46 1.54
CA THR A 157 -35.18 -26.89 1.61
C THR A 157 -34.06 -27.84 1.20
N ASP A 158 -33.27 -27.40 0.22
CA ASP A 158 -32.28 -28.18 -0.49
C ASP A 158 -30.94 -28.24 0.26
N HIS A 159 -30.85 -27.54 1.41
CA HIS A 159 -29.63 -27.50 2.21
C HIS A 159 -29.24 -28.91 2.70
N PRO A 160 -28.06 -29.43 2.31
CA PRO A 160 -27.67 -30.80 2.65
C PRO A 160 -27.20 -30.92 4.10
N LEU A 161 -26.61 -29.86 4.67
CA LEU A 161 -25.97 -29.90 5.99
C LEU A 161 -26.97 -29.78 7.14
N ARG A 162 -26.73 -30.55 8.21
CA ARG A 162 -27.37 -30.43 9.53
C ARG A 162 -26.29 -30.26 10.59
N LEU A 163 -26.61 -29.59 11.68
CA LEU A 163 -25.77 -29.59 12.86
C LEU A 163 -25.74 -31.00 13.49
N ARG A 164 -24.58 -31.39 14.01
CA ARG A 164 -24.38 -32.64 14.76
C ARG A 164 -25.29 -32.69 16.01
N PRO A 165 -26.00 -33.80 16.27
CA PRO A 165 -26.83 -33.97 17.47
C PRO A 165 -26.09 -33.67 18.78
N GLU A 166 -24.80 -33.98 18.85
CA GLU A 166 -23.92 -33.69 19.99
C GLU A 166 -23.94 -32.21 20.41
N LEU A 167 -24.10 -31.28 19.45
CA LEU A 167 -24.16 -29.83 19.70
C LEU A 167 -25.58 -29.33 20.00
N LEU A 168 -26.60 -30.15 19.75
CA LEU A 168 -28.02 -29.86 20.02
C LEU A 168 -28.48 -30.35 21.40
N ALA A 169 -27.66 -31.18 22.07
CA ALA A 169 -27.93 -31.69 23.40
C ALA A 169 -27.66 -30.61 24.46
N LYS A 170 -28.71 -30.12 25.12
CA LYS A 170 -28.58 -29.24 26.29
C LYS A 170 -28.08 -30.03 27.50
N ALA A 171 -27.24 -29.40 28.32
CA ALA A 171 -26.92 -29.88 29.66
C ALA A 171 -28.12 -29.68 30.61
N ASP A 172 -28.06 -30.25 31.81
CA ASP A 172 -29.12 -30.17 32.83
C ASP A 172 -29.45 -28.72 33.25
N ASP A 173 -28.47 -27.81 33.12
CA ASP A 173 -28.60 -26.37 33.35
C ASP A 173 -29.22 -25.59 32.17
N GLY A 174 -29.61 -26.29 31.09
CA GLY A 174 -30.24 -25.73 29.91
C GLY A 174 -29.29 -25.09 28.88
N THR A 175 -27.98 -25.06 29.13
CA THR A 175 -26.99 -24.52 28.18
C THR A 175 -26.57 -25.56 27.13
N TYR A 176 -26.23 -25.09 25.92
CA TYR A 176 -25.63 -25.92 24.88
C TYR A 176 -24.10 -26.03 25.09
N PRO A 177 -23.46 -27.12 24.64
CA PRO A 177 -22.01 -27.22 24.62
C PRO A 177 -21.39 -26.21 23.64
N ILE A 178 -20.11 -25.92 23.86
CA ILE A 178 -19.33 -25.01 23.00
C ILE A 178 -18.26 -25.82 22.29
N LEU A 179 -18.28 -25.82 20.96
CA LEU A 179 -17.17 -26.36 20.16
C LEU A 179 -16.07 -25.29 20.07
N ARG A 180 -14.81 -25.67 20.34
CA ARG A 180 -13.63 -24.80 20.24
C ARG A 180 -12.60 -25.43 19.30
N GLU A 181 -12.20 -24.72 18.26
CA GLU A 181 -11.01 -25.01 17.46
C GLU A 181 -9.84 -24.13 17.95
N ARG A 182 -8.66 -24.72 18.11
CA ARG A 182 -7.40 -24.02 18.37
C ARG A 182 -6.41 -24.34 17.25
N THR A 183 -5.79 -23.31 16.69
CA THR A 183 -4.97 -23.43 15.48
C THR A 183 -3.63 -22.69 15.67
N PRO A 184 -2.48 -23.35 15.47
CA PRO A 184 -1.18 -22.68 15.44
C PRO A 184 -1.05 -21.80 14.20
N VAL A 185 -0.07 -20.91 14.18
CA VAL A 185 0.22 -20.08 12.99
C VAL A 185 1.40 -20.65 12.20
N ARG A 186 1.58 -20.19 10.95
CA ARG A 186 2.70 -20.61 10.11
C ARG A 186 3.95 -19.76 10.33
N MET A 187 5.10 -20.39 10.18
CA MET A 187 6.42 -19.77 10.16
C MET A 187 7.27 -20.44 9.05
N ASP A 188 7.66 -19.73 8.00
CA ASP A 188 8.21 -20.29 6.74
C ASP A 188 9.73 -20.15 6.57
N LEU A 189 10.49 -21.22 6.87
CA LEU A 189 11.96 -21.25 6.71
C LEU A 189 12.40 -20.92 5.28
N SER A 190 11.55 -21.23 4.29
CA SER A 190 11.67 -20.67 2.94
C SER A 190 10.33 -20.72 2.20
N HIS A 191 9.88 -19.56 1.73
CA HIS A 191 8.77 -19.39 0.77
C HIS A 191 9.20 -19.55 -0.71
N SER A 192 10.48 -19.88 -0.97
CA SER A 192 11.11 -20.02 -2.30
C SER A 192 10.66 -18.96 -3.33
N GLY A 193 10.63 -17.70 -2.92
CA GLY A 193 10.30 -16.57 -3.80
C GLY A 193 8.80 -16.42 -4.07
N TRP A 194 7.96 -16.72 -3.06
CA TRP A 194 6.50 -16.66 -3.13
C TRP A 194 5.91 -17.63 -4.16
N SER A 195 6.56 -18.77 -4.31
CA SER A 195 6.22 -19.79 -5.31
C SER A 195 4.86 -20.46 -5.08
N ASP A 196 4.21 -20.14 -3.97
CA ASP A 196 2.87 -20.53 -3.53
C ASP A 196 1.73 -19.65 -4.07
N ILE A 197 2.03 -18.52 -4.72
CA ILE A 197 1.04 -17.78 -5.50
C ILE A 197 0.48 -18.72 -6.58
N PHE A 198 -0.84 -18.90 -6.63
CA PHE A 198 -1.50 -19.95 -7.43
C PHE A 198 -1.01 -20.03 -8.87
N PHE A 199 -0.92 -18.88 -9.55
CA PHE A 199 -0.48 -18.85 -10.95
C PHE A 199 0.95 -19.40 -11.10
N LEU A 200 1.87 -19.08 -10.19
CA LEU A 200 3.25 -19.56 -10.21
C LEU A 200 3.30 -21.08 -10.01
N GLY A 201 2.51 -21.60 -9.07
CA GLY A 201 2.36 -23.04 -8.83
C GLY A 201 1.70 -23.80 -9.99
N MET A 202 0.88 -23.13 -10.79
CA MET A 202 0.17 -23.72 -11.93
C MET A 202 0.96 -23.60 -13.25
N ASP A 203 1.88 -22.64 -13.40
CA ASP A 203 2.80 -22.54 -14.55
C ASP A 203 4.11 -23.33 -14.33
N PHE A 204 4.69 -23.29 -13.13
CA PHE A 204 5.92 -24.02 -12.78
C PHE A 204 5.78 -24.80 -11.46
N PRO A 205 4.92 -25.85 -11.41
CA PRO A 205 4.72 -26.68 -10.22
C PRO A 205 6.01 -27.29 -9.67
N GLU A 206 7.01 -27.53 -10.53
CA GLU A 206 8.31 -28.08 -10.12
C GLU A 206 9.15 -27.10 -9.28
N GLY A 207 8.97 -25.79 -9.49
CA GLY A 207 9.58 -24.73 -8.69
C GLY A 207 8.74 -24.28 -7.50
N ALA A 208 7.46 -24.65 -7.45
CA ALA A 208 6.55 -24.29 -6.37
C ALA A 208 6.78 -25.16 -5.14
N ARG A 209 7.63 -24.68 -4.23
CA ARG A 209 8.11 -25.42 -3.06
C ARG A 209 8.26 -24.50 -1.86
N VAL A 210 7.64 -24.84 -0.74
CA VAL A 210 7.66 -24.06 0.50
C VAL A 210 7.97 -24.98 1.68
N LEU A 211 8.86 -24.56 2.57
CA LEU A 211 9.10 -25.21 3.85
C LEU A 211 8.55 -24.32 4.98
N ASN A 212 7.51 -24.80 5.66
CA ASN A 212 6.94 -24.09 6.80
C ASN A 212 6.75 -24.96 8.04
N VAL A 213 6.64 -24.30 9.18
CA VAL A 213 6.54 -24.85 10.52
C VAL A 213 5.27 -24.29 11.15
N SER A 214 4.51 -25.14 11.83
CA SER A 214 3.37 -24.69 12.64
C SER A 214 3.88 -24.38 14.04
N ILE A 215 3.59 -23.19 14.56
CA ILE A 215 4.08 -22.73 15.85
C ILE A 215 2.97 -22.19 16.75
N ASP A 216 3.16 -22.46 18.03
CA ASP A 216 2.49 -21.80 19.14
C ASP A 216 3.31 -20.57 19.55
N LEU A 217 2.65 -19.51 20.03
CA LEU A 217 3.28 -18.21 20.30
C LEU A 217 2.82 -17.61 21.64
N GLY A 218 3.72 -16.84 22.23
CA GLY A 218 3.47 -15.93 23.34
C GLY A 218 4.32 -14.66 23.19
N VAL A 219 3.84 -13.53 23.71
CA VAL A 219 4.63 -12.29 23.79
C VAL A 219 5.57 -12.38 24.99
N HIS A 220 6.87 -12.25 24.72
CA HIS A 220 7.91 -12.40 25.73
C HIS A 220 7.74 -11.41 26.89
N GLY A 221 7.80 -11.93 28.12
CA GLY A 221 7.59 -11.14 29.33
C GLY A 221 6.13 -10.72 29.62
N ARG A 222 5.18 -11.05 28.74
CA ARG A 222 3.72 -10.88 28.98
C ARG A 222 3.04 -12.22 29.25
N ASP A 223 3.27 -13.19 28.37
CA ASP A 223 2.61 -14.49 28.41
C ASP A 223 3.51 -15.52 29.14
N ALA A 224 2.91 -16.44 29.88
CA ALA A 224 3.66 -17.42 30.68
C ALA A 224 4.22 -18.59 29.84
N GLU A 225 3.52 -18.98 28.78
CA GLU A 225 3.91 -20.05 27.85
C GLU A 225 3.36 -19.79 26.44
N PRO A 226 4.05 -20.25 25.37
CA PRO A 226 3.50 -20.18 24.02
C PRO A 226 2.28 -21.09 23.86
N CYS A 227 1.22 -20.58 23.20
CA CYS A 227 -0.01 -21.34 22.93
C CYS A 227 -0.47 -21.17 21.46
N PRO A 228 -1.37 -22.03 20.93
CA PRO A 228 -1.96 -21.80 19.61
C PRO A 228 -2.71 -20.46 19.62
N PRO A 229 -2.28 -19.44 18.87
CA PRO A 229 -2.73 -18.08 19.12
C PRO A 229 -4.05 -17.74 18.41
N VAL A 230 -4.61 -18.68 17.66
CA VAL A 230 -5.90 -18.54 16.96
C VAL A 230 -6.89 -19.51 17.58
N GLU A 231 -7.99 -18.97 18.11
CA GLU A 231 -9.10 -19.74 18.64
C GLU A 231 -10.42 -19.35 17.95
N ALA A 232 -11.27 -20.34 17.72
CA ALA A 232 -12.60 -20.15 17.14
C ALA A 232 -13.63 -20.98 17.92
N TYR A 233 -14.77 -20.37 18.26
CA TYR A 233 -15.81 -20.97 19.09
C TYR A 233 -17.16 -20.97 18.36
N LEU A 234 -17.92 -22.04 18.50
CA LEU A 234 -19.27 -22.17 17.93
C LEU A 234 -20.20 -22.81 18.94
N ARG A 235 -21.40 -22.22 19.11
CA ARG A 235 -22.50 -22.80 19.89
C ARG A 235 -23.85 -22.51 19.26
N VAL A 236 -24.84 -23.30 19.69
CA VAL A 236 -26.26 -23.07 19.36
C VAL A 236 -26.82 -22.00 20.30
N ILE A 237 -27.72 -21.17 19.78
CA ILE A 237 -28.49 -20.19 20.55
C ILE A 237 -29.99 -20.39 20.31
N ASP A 238 -30.82 -20.07 21.31
CA ASP A 238 -32.29 -20.18 21.26
C ASP A 238 -32.96 -18.95 20.56
N GLU A 239 -32.25 -18.34 19.61
CA GLU A 239 -32.66 -17.18 18.80
C GLU A 239 -32.36 -17.52 17.33
N PRO A 240 -33.30 -17.34 16.36
CA PRO A 240 -33.12 -17.77 14.96
C PRO A 240 -32.25 -16.81 14.14
N ILE A 241 -31.07 -16.47 14.65
CA ILE A 241 -30.12 -15.50 14.07
C ILE A 241 -28.72 -16.10 13.92
N LEU A 242 -27.87 -15.42 13.16
CA LEU A 242 -26.43 -15.65 13.15
C LEU A 242 -25.73 -14.54 13.95
N ARG A 243 -25.27 -14.87 15.16
CA ARG A 243 -24.49 -13.96 16.02
C ARG A 243 -23.01 -14.14 15.74
N LEU A 244 -22.34 -13.09 15.27
CA LEU A 244 -20.91 -13.11 14.95
C LEU A 244 -20.18 -12.14 15.89
N THR A 245 -19.13 -12.62 16.58
CA THR A 245 -18.32 -11.81 17.50
C THR A 245 -16.84 -11.96 17.22
N SER A 246 -16.11 -10.85 17.19
CA SER A 246 -14.64 -10.83 17.23
C SER A 246 -14.21 -10.04 18.45
N VAL A 247 -13.58 -10.72 19.42
CA VAL A 247 -13.18 -10.09 20.69
C VAL A 247 -12.03 -9.10 20.45
N ASP A 248 -11.09 -9.46 19.56
CA ASP A 248 -9.89 -8.67 19.20
C ASP A 248 -10.24 -7.36 18.50
N LEU A 249 -11.41 -7.30 17.87
CA LEU A 249 -11.95 -6.14 17.17
C LEU A 249 -13.09 -5.47 17.96
N GLY A 250 -13.40 -5.95 19.18
CA GLY A 250 -14.46 -5.42 20.03
C GLY A 250 -15.84 -5.40 19.36
N ALA A 251 -16.07 -6.26 18.37
CA ALA A 251 -17.19 -6.17 17.44
C ALA A 251 -18.17 -7.34 17.62
N THR A 252 -19.48 -7.07 17.51
CA THR A 252 -20.52 -8.10 17.41
C THR A 252 -21.66 -7.61 16.53
N ALA A 253 -22.17 -8.51 15.69
CA ALA A 253 -23.40 -8.32 14.92
C ALA A 253 -24.36 -9.49 15.17
N ASP A 254 -25.63 -9.15 15.36
CA ASP A 254 -26.76 -10.09 15.43
C ASP A 254 -27.45 -10.03 14.06
N ILE A 255 -27.20 -11.01 13.20
CA ILE A 255 -27.65 -11.01 11.81
C ILE A 255 -28.92 -11.86 11.66
N ASP A 256 -30.03 -11.21 11.29
CA ASP A 256 -31.33 -11.83 11.02
C ASP A 256 -31.70 -11.83 9.51
N ASN A 257 -31.02 -11.01 8.71
CA ASN A 257 -31.25 -10.86 7.28
C ASN A 257 -30.13 -11.50 6.44
N LEU A 258 -30.51 -12.22 5.39
CA LEU A 258 -29.60 -12.98 4.53
C LEU A 258 -28.57 -12.09 3.82
N ALA A 259 -28.98 -10.93 3.30
CA ALA A 259 -28.09 -10.05 2.54
C ALA A 259 -26.95 -9.45 3.39
N GLU A 260 -27.15 -9.31 4.70
CA GLU A 260 -26.13 -8.79 5.63
C GLU A 260 -24.99 -9.77 5.90
N VAL A 261 -25.20 -11.06 5.61
CA VAL A 261 -24.12 -12.08 5.61
C VAL A 261 -23.15 -11.84 4.44
N PHE A 262 -23.62 -11.26 3.32
CA PHE A 262 -22.82 -10.98 2.12
C PHE A 262 -22.25 -9.54 2.08
N ASP A 263 -22.53 -8.72 3.09
CA ASP A 263 -21.95 -7.38 3.27
C ASP A 263 -20.74 -7.43 4.22
N PHE A 264 -19.54 -7.42 3.65
CA PHE A 264 -18.28 -7.56 4.39
C PHE A 264 -17.72 -6.24 4.92
N ALA A 265 -18.33 -5.08 4.58
CA ALA A 265 -17.80 -3.76 4.91
C ALA A 265 -18.61 -3.02 5.98
N ARG A 266 -19.87 -3.40 6.16
CA ARG A 266 -20.78 -2.85 7.18
C ARG A 266 -20.23 -2.92 8.61
N ASP A 267 -19.39 -3.89 8.89
CA ASP A 267 -18.80 -4.16 10.21
C ASP A 267 -17.43 -4.83 10.09
N TYR A 268 -16.73 -4.97 11.22
CA TYR A 268 -15.39 -5.58 11.28
C TYR A 268 -15.39 -7.12 11.18
N LEU A 269 -16.54 -7.77 10.94
CA LEU A 269 -16.71 -9.22 11.05
C LEU A 269 -16.68 -9.94 9.69
N GLY A 270 -16.27 -9.24 8.61
CA GLY A 270 -16.19 -9.79 7.26
C GLY A 270 -15.45 -11.14 7.14
N LEU A 271 -14.44 -11.41 7.98
CA LEU A 271 -13.75 -12.71 7.98
C LEU A 271 -14.62 -13.84 8.57
N LEU A 272 -15.46 -13.56 9.57
CA LEU A 272 -16.42 -14.54 10.09
C LEU A 272 -17.54 -14.79 9.07
N LYS A 273 -18.01 -13.73 8.39
CA LYS A 273 -18.95 -13.84 7.27
C LYS A 273 -18.37 -14.72 6.15
N ALA A 274 -17.11 -14.49 5.76
CA ALA A 274 -16.38 -15.31 4.80
C ALA A 274 -16.35 -16.80 5.21
N ALA A 275 -16.08 -17.09 6.48
CA ALA A 275 -16.04 -18.46 6.99
C ALA A 275 -17.39 -19.16 6.95
N VAL A 276 -18.47 -18.48 7.34
CA VAL A 276 -19.85 -18.99 7.30
C VAL A 276 -20.28 -19.33 5.87
N ILE A 277 -19.91 -18.48 4.91
CA ILE A 277 -20.20 -18.68 3.48
C ILE A 277 -19.34 -19.83 2.92
N ALA A 278 -18.02 -19.81 3.16
CA ALA A 278 -17.09 -20.78 2.61
C ALA A 278 -17.24 -22.20 3.20
N ALA A 279 -17.71 -22.32 4.44
CA ALA A 279 -18.06 -23.61 5.05
C ALA A 279 -19.42 -24.16 4.57
N GLY A 280 -20.21 -23.35 3.85
CA GLY A 280 -21.52 -23.72 3.34
C GLY A 280 -22.65 -23.68 4.37
N ILE A 281 -22.54 -22.89 5.45
CA ILE A 281 -23.68 -22.63 6.36
C ILE A 281 -24.63 -21.63 5.72
N VAL A 282 -24.09 -20.62 5.03
CA VAL A 282 -24.85 -19.70 4.15
C VAL A 282 -24.23 -19.77 2.75
N PRO A 283 -24.56 -20.80 1.94
CA PRO A 283 -23.85 -21.10 0.71
C PRO A 283 -24.04 -20.03 -0.38
N PRO A 284 -23.02 -19.68 -1.21
CA PRO A 284 -23.11 -18.55 -2.16
C PRO A 284 -24.31 -18.56 -3.11
N GLY A 285 -24.82 -19.73 -3.52
CA GLY A 285 -25.96 -19.83 -4.43
C GLY A 285 -27.28 -19.25 -3.88
N ILE A 286 -27.39 -19.03 -2.56
CA ILE A 286 -28.58 -18.45 -1.94
C ILE A 286 -28.56 -16.91 -1.93
N GLU A 287 -27.43 -16.26 -2.27
CA GLU A 287 -27.35 -14.81 -2.41
C GLU A 287 -28.37 -14.31 -3.44
N GLY A 288 -29.15 -13.28 -3.11
CA GLY A 288 -30.17 -12.73 -4.01
C GLY A 288 -31.43 -13.59 -4.21
N SER A 289 -31.56 -14.76 -3.59
CA SER A 289 -32.74 -15.65 -3.70
C SER A 289 -34.04 -15.10 -3.11
N GLY A 290 -33.99 -14.02 -2.33
CA GLY A 290 -35.13 -13.44 -1.60
C GLY A 290 -35.57 -14.25 -0.37
N GLN A 291 -34.82 -15.27 0.02
CA GLN A 291 -35.14 -16.20 1.11
C GLN A 291 -34.73 -15.64 2.49
N ASN A 292 -35.40 -16.10 3.56
CA ASN A 292 -35.11 -15.68 4.93
C ASN A 292 -33.97 -16.51 5.56
N LEU A 293 -33.09 -15.85 6.32
CA LEU A 293 -32.01 -16.51 7.07
C LEU A 293 -32.57 -17.45 8.16
N ALA A 294 -33.69 -17.11 8.80
CA ALA A 294 -34.33 -17.94 9.81
C ALA A 294 -34.81 -19.29 9.25
N ASP A 295 -35.31 -19.33 8.00
CA ASP A 295 -35.73 -20.59 7.34
C ASP A 295 -34.53 -21.47 6.98
N LEU A 296 -33.41 -20.85 6.60
CA LEU A 296 -32.13 -21.52 6.38
C LEU A 296 -31.59 -22.13 7.69
N LEU A 297 -31.55 -21.34 8.77
CA LEU A 297 -31.12 -21.78 10.09
C LEU A 297 -32.05 -22.86 10.66
N ALA A 298 -33.36 -22.76 10.44
CA ALA A 298 -34.33 -23.79 10.80
C ALA A 298 -34.02 -25.14 10.14
N ARG A 299 -33.46 -25.12 8.93
CA ARG A 299 -33.04 -26.32 8.18
C ARG A 299 -31.67 -26.85 8.60
N VAL A 300 -30.74 -26.00 9.04
CA VAL A 300 -29.38 -26.40 9.47
C VAL A 300 -29.34 -26.80 10.95
N VAL A 301 -29.92 -25.98 11.83
CA VAL A 301 -29.80 -26.04 13.30
C VAL A 301 -31.08 -26.57 13.97
N GLY A 302 -32.24 -26.29 13.35
CA GLY A 302 -33.57 -26.61 13.87
C GLY A 302 -34.42 -25.37 14.12
N GLN A 303 -35.75 -25.53 14.13
CA GLN A 303 -36.69 -24.40 14.25
C GLN A 303 -36.44 -23.54 15.50
N GLY A 304 -36.51 -22.21 15.32
CA GLY A 304 -36.34 -21.23 16.41
C GLY A 304 -34.91 -21.10 16.95
N ARG A 305 -33.93 -21.77 16.34
CA ARG A 305 -32.53 -21.78 16.79
C ARG A 305 -31.61 -21.14 15.76
N GLY A 306 -30.48 -20.67 16.25
CA GLY A 306 -29.43 -20.04 15.46
C GLY A 306 -28.04 -20.45 15.95
N LEU A 307 -27.03 -19.74 15.44
CA LEU A 307 -25.63 -20.01 15.76
C LEU A 307 -24.96 -18.75 16.29
N GLU A 308 -24.12 -18.92 17.30
CA GLU A 308 -23.15 -17.92 17.73
C GLU A 308 -21.74 -18.42 17.39
N MET A 309 -20.98 -17.60 16.66
CA MET A 309 -19.58 -17.84 16.33
C MET A 309 -18.70 -16.72 16.88
N VAL A 310 -17.63 -17.08 17.58
CA VAL A 310 -16.69 -16.14 18.21
C VAL A 310 -15.27 -16.43 17.74
N SER A 311 -14.56 -15.41 17.28
CA SER A 311 -13.12 -15.47 17.02
C SER A 311 -12.33 -14.81 18.16
N ASN A 312 -11.20 -15.42 18.53
CA ASN A 312 -10.20 -14.86 19.45
C ASN A 312 -8.79 -15.09 18.86
N VAL A 313 -7.96 -14.05 18.86
CA VAL A 313 -6.58 -14.06 18.37
C VAL A 313 -5.71 -13.42 19.42
N ASN A 314 -4.89 -14.22 20.12
CA ASN A 314 -4.19 -13.86 21.37
C ASN A 314 -3.16 -12.72 21.22
N ASN A 315 -3.65 -11.49 21.02
CA ASN A 315 -2.93 -10.24 20.88
C ASN A 315 -1.72 -10.29 19.92
N ILE A 316 -1.85 -11.00 18.80
CA ILE A 316 -0.92 -10.92 17.66
C ILE A 316 -1.38 -9.79 16.73
N PRO A 317 -0.51 -8.81 16.41
CA PRO A 317 -0.88 -7.66 15.60
C PRO A 317 -1.22 -8.02 14.14
N LYS A 318 -2.12 -7.24 13.53
CA LYS A 318 -2.33 -7.27 12.08
C LYS A 318 -1.00 -6.94 11.37
N GLY A 319 -0.66 -7.73 10.34
CA GLY A 319 0.59 -7.57 9.60
C GLY A 319 1.77 -8.40 10.10
N SER A 320 1.60 -9.24 11.12
CA SER A 320 2.65 -10.07 11.75
C SER A 320 3.44 -11.02 10.83
N ARG A 321 3.03 -11.19 9.56
CA ARG A 321 3.59 -12.10 8.55
C ARG A 321 3.45 -13.61 8.85
N LEU A 322 2.77 -13.97 9.93
CA LEU A 322 2.47 -15.36 10.35
C LEU A 322 1.17 -15.93 9.74
N ALA A 323 0.60 -15.26 8.73
CA ALA A 323 -0.70 -15.57 8.10
C ALA A 323 -1.87 -15.82 9.07
N VAL A 324 -1.95 -15.00 10.12
CA VAL A 324 -2.96 -15.12 11.18
C VAL A 324 -4.40 -15.08 10.65
N SER A 325 -4.68 -14.19 9.68
CA SER A 325 -6.00 -14.07 9.05
C SER A 325 -6.44 -15.35 8.34
N THR A 326 -5.54 -15.98 7.59
CA THR A 326 -5.83 -17.18 6.82
C THR A 326 -5.95 -18.41 7.72
N ASN A 327 -5.11 -18.50 8.76
CA ASN A 327 -5.24 -19.55 9.77
C ASN A 327 -6.52 -19.37 10.62
N LEU A 328 -6.95 -18.14 10.91
CA LEU A 328 -8.25 -17.86 11.55
C LEU A 328 -9.43 -18.25 10.65
N LEU A 329 -9.40 -17.88 9.37
CA LEU A 329 -10.41 -18.30 8.41
C LEU A 329 -10.49 -19.83 8.29
N ALA A 330 -9.34 -20.50 8.19
CA ALA A 330 -9.26 -21.96 8.17
C ALA A 330 -9.76 -22.60 9.47
N SER A 331 -9.46 -22.00 10.64
CA SER A 331 -9.95 -22.44 11.96
C SER A 331 -11.48 -22.34 12.03
N LEU A 332 -12.06 -21.20 11.61
CA LEU A 332 -13.51 -21.00 11.55
C LEU A 332 -14.19 -21.96 10.55
N VAL A 333 -13.58 -22.21 9.40
CA VAL A 333 -14.08 -23.18 8.40
C VAL A 333 -14.01 -24.62 8.93
N SER A 334 -12.92 -25.02 9.60
CA SER A 334 -12.77 -26.32 10.27
C SER A 334 -13.88 -26.53 11.29
N LEU A 335 -14.06 -25.55 12.19
CA LEU A 335 -15.08 -25.54 13.23
C LEU A 335 -16.50 -25.75 12.66
N CYS A 336 -16.86 -24.99 11.62
CA CYS A 336 -18.13 -25.13 10.91
C CYS A 336 -18.28 -26.50 10.25
N MET A 337 -17.21 -27.03 9.63
CA MET A 337 -17.21 -28.35 8.98
C MET A 337 -17.40 -29.49 9.99
N ARG A 338 -16.78 -29.42 11.16
CA ARG A 338 -16.98 -30.38 12.25
C ARG A 338 -18.42 -30.31 12.76
N ALA A 339 -18.90 -29.11 13.08
CA ALA A 339 -20.25 -28.88 13.59
C ALA A 339 -21.35 -29.36 12.64
N THR A 340 -21.12 -29.34 11.33
CA THR A 340 -22.07 -29.75 10.29
C THR A 340 -21.86 -31.19 9.75
N GLY A 341 -20.97 -31.97 10.36
CA GLY A 341 -20.70 -33.36 9.95
C GLY A 341 -19.94 -33.49 8.62
N GLN A 342 -19.41 -32.40 8.07
CA GLN A 342 -18.55 -32.41 6.87
C GLN A 342 -17.15 -32.93 7.19
N ALA A 343 -16.70 -32.80 8.44
CA ALA A 343 -15.59 -33.57 9.00
C ALA A 343 -16.13 -34.75 9.84
N LYS A 344 -15.42 -35.88 9.79
CA LYS A 344 -15.76 -37.16 10.42
C LYS A 344 -15.74 -37.10 11.95
N SER A 345 -14.82 -36.32 12.52
CA SER A 345 -14.65 -36.18 13.97
C SER A 345 -15.06 -34.79 14.46
N LEU A 346 -15.90 -34.73 15.50
CA LEU A 346 -16.27 -33.48 16.16
C LEU A 346 -15.08 -32.85 16.91
N THR A 347 -14.22 -33.68 17.50
CA THR A 347 -13.05 -33.27 18.29
C THR A 347 -11.76 -33.91 17.76
N GLY A 348 -10.60 -33.45 18.23
CA GLY A 348 -9.29 -33.96 17.85
C GLY A 348 -8.74 -33.37 16.55
N PRO A 349 -7.79 -34.06 15.88
CA PRO A 349 -7.18 -33.58 14.64
C PRO A 349 -8.12 -33.76 13.44
N LEU A 350 -7.77 -33.13 12.32
CA LEU A 350 -8.39 -33.38 11.01
C LEU A 350 -7.61 -34.46 10.22
N ALA A 351 -8.33 -35.23 9.41
CA ALA A 351 -7.75 -36.12 8.41
C ALA A 351 -7.14 -35.33 7.22
N GLU A 352 -6.32 -35.98 6.40
CA GLU A 352 -5.59 -35.30 5.30
C GLU A 352 -6.52 -34.76 4.21
N ASP A 353 -7.57 -35.50 3.86
CA ASP A 353 -8.62 -35.09 2.93
C ASP A 353 -9.48 -33.94 3.50
N GLU A 354 -9.80 -33.99 4.80
CA GLU A 354 -10.50 -32.92 5.51
C GLU A 354 -9.69 -31.62 5.50
N ARG A 355 -8.38 -31.68 5.82
CA ARG A 355 -7.49 -30.52 5.78
C ARG A 355 -7.37 -29.91 4.39
N ARG A 356 -7.35 -30.73 3.34
CA ARG A 356 -7.38 -30.24 1.94
C ARG A 356 -8.69 -29.55 1.59
N LEU A 357 -9.82 -30.03 2.08
CA LEU A 357 -11.11 -29.35 1.90
C LEU A 357 -11.18 -28.03 2.69
N VAL A 358 -10.63 -27.99 3.92
CA VAL A 358 -10.49 -26.75 4.70
C VAL A 358 -9.62 -25.73 3.96
N LEU A 359 -8.45 -26.13 3.42
CA LEU A 359 -7.62 -25.25 2.58
C LEU A 359 -8.42 -24.74 1.37
N ALA A 360 -9.04 -25.61 0.57
CA ALA A 360 -9.81 -25.20 -0.61
C ALA A 360 -10.95 -24.20 -0.29
N ARG A 361 -11.51 -24.26 0.92
CA ARG A 361 -12.55 -23.34 1.41
C ARG A 361 -11.98 -22.08 2.07
N ALA A 362 -10.85 -22.16 2.75
CA ALA A 362 -10.11 -20.98 3.19
C ALA A 362 -9.73 -20.12 1.97
N LEU A 363 -9.23 -20.74 0.89
CA LEU A 363 -9.00 -20.05 -0.39
C LEU A 363 -10.28 -19.40 -0.93
N LEU A 364 -11.43 -20.09 -0.94
CA LEU A 364 -12.71 -19.47 -1.33
C LEU A 364 -13.04 -18.24 -0.47
N GLY A 365 -12.91 -18.33 0.85
CA GLY A 365 -13.20 -17.22 1.77
C GLY A 365 -12.23 -16.05 1.63
N GLU A 366 -10.95 -16.30 1.37
CA GLU A 366 -9.96 -15.25 1.07
C GLU A 366 -10.27 -14.48 -0.20
N TRP A 367 -10.71 -15.18 -1.25
CA TRP A 367 -11.10 -14.55 -2.52
C TRP A 367 -12.46 -13.84 -2.43
N LEU A 368 -13.38 -14.29 -1.57
CA LEU A 368 -14.60 -13.55 -1.23
C LEU A 368 -14.29 -12.29 -0.40
N GLY A 369 -13.31 -12.36 0.50
CA GLY A 369 -12.81 -11.23 1.29
C GLY A 369 -11.79 -10.32 0.58
N GLY A 370 -11.37 -10.68 -0.64
CA GLY A 370 -10.48 -9.88 -1.49
C GLY A 370 -8.98 -9.89 -1.15
N SER A 371 -8.48 -10.82 -0.32
CA SER A 371 -7.05 -10.83 0.09
C SER A 371 -6.10 -11.51 -0.89
N GLY A 372 -6.56 -12.54 -1.62
CA GLY A 372 -5.77 -13.24 -2.65
C GLY A 372 -4.47 -13.90 -2.15
N GLY A 373 -4.48 -14.44 -0.91
CA GLY A 373 -3.32 -15.08 -0.26
C GLY A 373 -2.81 -16.34 -0.99
N GLY A 374 -1.64 -16.85 -0.59
CA GLY A 374 -1.03 -18.04 -1.19
C GLY A 374 -1.42 -19.33 -0.48
N TRP A 375 -1.36 -20.50 -1.13
CA TRP A 375 -1.83 -21.75 -0.51
C TRP A 375 -1.05 -22.15 0.75
N GLN A 376 0.13 -21.58 1.02
CA GLN A 376 0.90 -21.87 2.23
C GLN A 376 0.27 -21.23 3.48
N ASP A 377 -0.61 -20.24 3.30
CA ASP A 377 -1.08 -19.34 4.36
C ASP A 377 -1.92 -20.05 5.42
N SER A 378 -2.71 -21.07 5.04
CA SER A 378 -3.40 -21.95 6.00
C SER A 378 -2.51 -23.05 6.59
N GLY A 379 -1.18 -22.89 6.56
CA GLY A 379 -0.21 -23.92 6.96
C GLY A 379 -0.33 -24.41 8.41
N GLY A 380 -0.94 -23.63 9.31
CA GLY A 380 -1.22 -24.01 10.69
C GLY A 380 -2.22 -25.16 10.84
N VAL A 381 -3.01 -25.43 9.80
CA VAL A 381 -3.93 -26.59 9.75
C VAL A 381 -3.17 -27.93 9.80
N TRP A 382 -1.92 -27.99 9.31
CA TRP A 382 -1.07 -29.18 9.39
C TRP A 382 -0.09 -29.11 10.57
N PRO A 383 0.31 -30.25 11.17
CA PRO A 383 1.27 -30.29 12.28
C PRO A 383 2.70 -30.00 11.83
N GLY A 384 3.49 -29.48 12.78
CA GLY A 384 4.95 -29.48 12.78
C GLY A 384 5.60 -28.82 11.56
N MET A 385 6.76 -29.34 11.20
CA MET A 385 7.48 -28.99 9.97
C MET A 385 6.87 -29.73 8.76
N LYS A 386 6.63 -29.04 7.64
CA LYS A 386 6.22 -29.64 6.37
C LYS A 386 6.83 -28.96 5.16
N LEU A 387 7.20 -29.78 4.18
CA LEU A 387 7.43 -29.33 2.81
C LEU A 387 6.11 -29.39 2.06
N ILE A 388 5.75 -28.29 1.41
CA ILE A 388 4.54 -28.14 0.61
C ILE A 388 4.98 -27.90 -0.84
N THR A 389 4.39 -28.62 -1.78
CA THR A 389 4.81 -28.60 -3.19
C THR A 389 3.64 -28.46 -4.15
N GLY A 390 3.85 -27.69 -5.22
CA GLY A 390 3.03 -27.75 -6.43
C GLY A 390 3.07 -29.16 -7.03
N VAL A 391 2.04 -29.47 -7.82
CA VAL A 391 1.84 -30.81 -8.40
C VAL A 391 1.41 -30.65 -9.85
N LEU A 392 2.00 -31.44 -10.75
CA LEU A 392 1.55 -31.52 -12.14
C LEU A 392 0.06 -31.89 -12.21
N ALA A 393 -0.67 -31.22 -13.09
CA ALA A 393 -2.06 -31.56 -13.41
C ALA A 393 -2.11 -32.88 -14.19
N ALA A 394 -3.03 -33.76 -13.82
CA ALA A 394 -3.24 -35.08 -14.42
C ALA A 394 -4.71 -35.26 -14.84
N GLU A 395 -4.96 -36.24 -15.70
CA GLU A 395 -6.31 -36.53 -16.19
C GLU A 395 -7.32 -36.70 -15.05
N GLY A 396 -8.39 -35.90 -15.07
CA GLY A 396 -9.40 -35.82 -14.01
C GLY A 396 -9.23 -34.68 -13.00
N ASP A 397 -8.10 -33.96 -13.00
CA ASP A 397 -7.99 -32.64 -12.35
C ASP A 397 -8.71 -31.57 -13.21
N PRO A 398 -9.40 -30.57 -12.61
CA PRO A 398 -10.02 -29.46 -13.37
C PRO A 398 -9.03 -28.64 -14.22
N GLU A 399 -7.75 -28.68 -13.85
CA GLU A 399 -6.64 -27.98 -14.48
C GLU A 399 -6.03 -28.72 -15.70
N PHE A 400 -6.40 -29.98 -15.94
CA PHE A 400 -5.76 -30.80 -16.98
C PHE A 400 -6.04 -30.24 -18.39
N GLY A 401 -4.97 -30.03 -19.17
CA GLY A 401 -5.03 -29.36 -20.47
C GLY A 401 -5.19 -27.83 -20.42
N VAL A 402 -5.35 -27.26 -19.21
CA VAL A 402 -5.47 -25.81 -18.99
C VAL A 402 -4.16 -25.23 -18.43
N SER A 403 -3.56 -25.88 -17.44
CA SER A 403 -2.29 -25.48 -16.82
C SER A 403 -1.35 -26.67 -16.60
N ARG A 404 -0.07 -26.37 -16.30
CA ARG A 404 0.95 -27.41 -16.05
C ARG A 404 0.77 -28.02 -14.66
N GLY A 405 0.44 -27.19 -13.67
CA GLY A 405 0.18 -27.58 -12.28
C GLY A 405 -1.27 -27.40 -11.86
N ARG A 406 -1.64 -28.06 -10.76
CA ARG A 406 -2.94 -27.96 -10.08
C ARG A 406 -3.00 -26.71 -9.21
N LEU A 407 -4.21 -26.24 -8.89
CA LEU A 407 -4.44 -25.18 -7.90
C LEU A 407 -3.96 -25.58 -6.50
N MET A 408 -4.20 -26.84 -6.13
CA MET A 408 -3.99 -27.36 -4.77
C MET A 408 -2.65 -28.09 -4.64
N PRO A 409 -1.83 -27.78 -3.61
CA PRO A 409 -0.55 -28.42 -3.39
C PRO A 409 -0.65 -29.79 -2.67
N THR A 410 0.47 -30.49 -2.57
CA THR A 410 0.67 -31.63 -1.66
C THR A 410 1.51 -31.24 -0.45
N HIS A 411 1.16 -31.77 0.72
CA HIS A 411 1.87 -31.57 1.98
C HIS A 411 2.65 -32.84 2.36
N ARG A 412 3.95 -32.73 2.63
CA ARG A 412 4.78 -33.77 3.23
C ARG A 412 5.22 -33.31 4.62
N ILE A 413 4.56 -33.83 5.65
CA ILE A 413 4.95 -33.64 7.05
C ILE A 413 6.34 -34.30 7.24
N PHE A 414 7.26 -33.58 7.88
CA PHE A 414 8.60 -34.08 8.17
C PHE A 414 8.56 -34.96 9.43
N ASP A 415 9.16 -36.14 9.33
CA ASP A 415 9.32 -37.05 10.47
C ASP A 415 10.66 -36.79 11.21
N HIS A 416 11.02 -37.67 12.14
CA HIS A 416 12.26 -37.57 12.91
C HIS A 416 13.55 -37.84 12.10
N ARG A 417 13.46 -38.37 10.87
CA ARG A 417 14.58 -38.56 9.94
C ARG A 417 14.82 -37.30 9.09
N ASP A 418 13.77 -36.51 8.86
CA ASP A 418 13.89 -35.21 8.19
C ASP A 418 14.34 -34.09 9.13
N ALA A 419 13.92 -34.14 10.40
CA ALA A 419 14.43 -33.28 11.49
C ALA A 419 14.24 -33.99 12.84
N SER A 420 15.35 -34.35 13.50
CA SER A 420 15.34 -35.09 14.77
C SER A 420 14.74 -34.26 15.93
N PRO A 421 14.27 -34.88 17.02
CA PRO A 421 13.80 -34.16 18.21
C PRO A 421 14.84 -33.15 18.73
N GLU A 422 16.12 -33.53 18.74
CA GLU A 422 17.23 -32.68 19.16
C GLU A 422 17.41 -31.50 18.21
N THR A 423 17.28 -31.72 16.89
CA THR A 423 17.34 -30.63 15.90
C THR A 423 16.17 -29.66 16.05
N ARG A 424 14.96 -30.16 16.32
CA ARG A 424 13.77 -29.33 16.58
C ARG A 424 13.93 -28.53 17.86
N GLN A 425 14.51 -29.10 18.90
CA GLN A 425 14.84 -28.39 20.14
C GLN A 425 15.92 -27.34 19.90
N GLN A 426 17.03 -27.70 19.26
CA GLN A 426 18.12 -26.79 18.94
C GLN A 426 17.67 -25.60 18.09
N LEU A 427 16.75 -25.79 17.12
CA LEU A 427 16.17 -24.68 16.37
C LEU A 427 15.38 -23.72 17.27
N GLN A 428 14.60 -24.24 18.22
CA GLN A 428 13.89 -23.43 19.23
C GLN A 428 14.85 -22.73 20.20
N ASP A 429 15.96 -23.37 20.55
CA ASP A 429 16.99 -22.82 21.46
C ASP A 429 17.88 -21.77 20.79
N CYS A 430 17.98 -21.75 19.45
CA CYS A 430 18.80 -20.80 18.69
C CYS A 430 18.00 -19.61 18.13
N LEU A 431 16.71 -19.79 17.84
CA LEU A 431 15.89 -18.79 17.15
C LEU A 431 15.20 -17.84 18.14
N VAL A 432 15.28 -16.54 17.84
CA VAL A 432 14.43 -15.49 18.41
C VAL A 432 13.50 -14.97 17.32
N LEU A 433 12.19 -15.02 17.59
CA LEU A 433 11.16 -14.43 16.72
C LEU A 433 10.79 -13.03 17.22
N VAL A 434 10.62 -12.10 16.29
CA VAL A 434 10.31 -10.70 16.60
C VAL A 434 9.30 -10.10 15.62
N HIS A 435 8.62 -9.04 16.06
CA HIS A 435 7.86 -8.12 15.24
C HIS A 435 8.49 -6.73 15.29
N GLY A 436 8.93 -6.17 14.15
CA GLY A 436 9.56 -4.85 14.10
C GLY A 436 8.61 -3.66 14.33
N GLY A 437 7.31 -3.91 14.44
CA GLY A 437 6.29 -2.89 14.70
C GLY A 437 5.79 -2.15 13.45
N MET A 438 6.28 -2.50 12.25
CA MET A 438 5.79 -1.95 10.99
C MET A 438 4.60 -2.77 10.47
N ALA A 439 3.62 -2.08 9.86
CA ALA A 439 2.53 -2.70 9.11
C ALA A 439 2.57 -2.15 7.67
N GLN A 440 2.61 -3.04 6.68
CA GLN A 440 2.71 -2.67 5.27
C GLN A 440 1.84 -3.56 4.39
N ASN A 441 1.17 -2.95 3.41
CA ASN A 441 0.41 -3.64 2.36
C ASN A 441 1.35 -4.46 1.46
N VAL A 442 1.04 -5.73 1.24
CA VAL A 442 1.81 -6.65 0.37
C VAL A 442 1.17 -6.89 -0.99
N GLY A 443 -0.07 -6.44 -1.23
CA GLY A 443 -0.77 -6.64 -2.51
C GLY A 443 0.05 -6.23 -3.74
N PRO A 444 0.54 -4.98 -3.82
CA PRO A 444 1.37 -4.52 -4.95
C PRO A 444 2.66 -5.32 -5.15
N ILE A 445 3.18 -5.97 -4.10
CA ILE A 445 4.37 -6.83 -4.19
C ILE A 445 4.01 -8.19 -4.77
N LEU A 446 2.88 -8.79 -4.38
CA LEU A 446 2.42 -10.04 -4.99
C LEU A 446 2.14 -9.87 -6.49
N GLU A 447 1.61 -8.72 -6.89
CA GLU A 447 1.47 -8.31 -8.29
C GLU A 447 2.84 -8.24 -9.00
N MET A 448 3.82 -7.52 -8.43
CA MET A 448 5.18 -7.41 -8.99
C MET A 448 5.91 -8.76 -9.10
N VAL A 449 5.82 -9.60 -8.05
CA VAL A 449 6.37 -10.97 -8.03
C VAL A 449 5.82 -11.77 -9.22
N THR A 450 4.50 -11.67 -9.45
CA THR A 450 3.78 -12.39 -10.52
C THR A 450 4.18 -11.86 -11.89
N GLU A 451 4.24 -10.54 -12.05
CA GLU A 451 4.63 -9.88 -13.29
C GLU A 451 6.06 -10.23 -13.71
N LYS A 452 7.05 -10.01 -12.83
CA LYS A 452 8.47 -10.30 -13.12
C LYS A 452 8.73 -11.77 -13.43
N TYR A 453 7.95 -12.67 -12.84
CA TYR A 453 7.97 -14.09 -13.19
C TYR A 453 7.42 -14.33 -14.60
N LEU A 454 6.27 -13.77 -14.94
CA LEU A 454 5.59 -13.97 -16.24
C LEU A 454 6.42 -13.46 -17.42
N LEU A 455 7.12 -12.34 -17.21
CA LEU A 455 8.07 -11.73 -18.16
C LEU A 455 9.43 -12.46 -18.22
N ARG A 456 9.69 -13.37 -17.26
CA ARG A 456 10.98 -14.07 -17.06
C ARG A 456 12.15 -13.07 -17.00
N CYS A 457 12.02 -12.01 -16.20
CA CYS A 457 13.09 -11.00 -16.02
C CYS A 457 14.41 -11.68 -15.62
N GLU A 458 15.53 -11.30 -16.27
CA GLU A 458 16.77 -12.10 -16.30
C GLU A 458 17.34 -12.36 -14.89
N ALA A 459 17.44 -11.31 -14.07
CA ALA A 459 18.00 -11.39 -12.72
C ALA A 459 17.07 -12.17 -11.78
N GLU A 460 15.78 -11.84 -11.79
CA GLU A 460 14.77 -12.42 -10.92
C GLU A 460 14.51 -13.90 -11.23
N TRP A 461 14.53 -14.31 -12.50
CA TRP A 461 14.44 -15.71 -12.88
C TRP A 461 15.65 -16.52 -12.39
N LYS A 462 16.87 -15.99 -12.58
CA LYS A 462 18.09 -16.61 -12.03
C LYS A 462 18.04 -16.74 -10.51
N SER A 463 17.61 -15.68 -9.81
CA SER A 463 17.43 -15.69 -8.36
C SER A 463 16.40 -16.72 -7.89
N ARG A 464 15.27 -16.88 -8.59
CA ARG A 464 14.28 -17.94 -8.26
C ARG A 464 14.88 -19.35 -8.33
N LEU A 465 15.69 -19.63 -9.35
CA LEU A 465 16.39 -20.92 -9.47
C LEU A 465 17.41 -21.11 -8.33
N GLU A 466 18.10 -20.05 -7.91
CA GLU A 466 18.98 -20.08 -6.74
C GLU A 466 18.22 -20.39 -5.43
N MET A 467 17.02 -19.82 -5.23
CA MET A 467 16.18 -20.09 -4.04
C MET A 467 15.76 -21.55 -3.91
N MET A 468 15.56 -22.26 -5.03
CA MET A 468 15.27 -23.70 -5.00
C MET A 468 16.46 -24.48 -4.43
N GLY A 469 17.68 -24.16 -4.87
CA GLY A 469 18.91 -24.75 -4.33
C GLY A 469 19.18 -24.38 -2.86
N ILE A 470 18.84 -23.16 -2.45
CA ILE A 470 18.90 -22.75 -1.04
C ILE A 470 17.90 -23.54 -0.19
N LEU A 471 16.67 -23.75 -0.66
CA LEU A 471 15.68 -24.58 0.01
C LEU A 471 16.17 -26.03 0.20
N ASP A 472 16.75 -26.64 -0.84
CA ASP A 472 17.32 -27.99 -0.74
C ASP A 472 18.49 -28.06 0.25
N ALA A 473 19.33 -27.02 0.31
CA ALA A 473 20.38 -26.90 1.31
C ALA A 473 19.85 -26.73 2.75
N ILE A 474 18.74 -26.00 2.96
CA ILE A 474 18.08 -25.88 4.27
C ILE A 474 17.51 -27.23 4.72
N ILE A 475 16.88 -27.99 3.81
CA ILE A 475 16.38 -29.34 4.10
C ILE A 475 17.53 -30.30 4.44
N ALA A 476 18.67 -30.19 3.74
CA ALA A 476 19.86 -30.97 4.07
C ALA A 476 20.44 -30.61 5.44
N ALA A 477 20.50 -29.32 5.80
CA ALA A 477 20.98 -28.87 7.11
C ALA A 477 20.07 -29.33 8.26
N LEU A 478 18.74 -29.30 8.08
CA LEU A 478 17.77 -29.84 9.05
C LEU A 478 17.95 -31.34 9.32
N ARG A 479 18.34 -32.12 8.31
CA ARG A 479 18.57 -33.58 8.47
C ARG A 479 19.79 -33.91 9.31
N VAL A 480 20.77 -33.00 9.40
CA VAL A 480 22.04 -33.22 10.10
C VAL A 480 22.21 -32.36 11.36
N GLY A 481 21.19 -31.56 11.73
CA GLY A 481 21.23 -30.71 12.93
C GLY A 481 22.04 -29.41 12.80
N ASP A 482 22.39 -28.98 11.58
CA ASP A 482 23.24 -27.81 11.38
C ASP A 482 22.43 -26.50 11.35
N VAL A 483 21.98 -26.07 12.54
CA VAL A 483 21.21 -24.84 12.72
C VAL A 483 22.01 -23.58 12.37
N LYS A 484 23.35 -23.60 12.51
CA LYS A 484 24.21 -22.49 12.09
C LYS A 484 24.16 -22.33 10.56
N ARG A 485 24.27 -23.43 9.82
CA ARG A 485 24.15 -23.43 8.36
C ARG A 485 22.76 -22.98 7.87
N ILE A 486 21.69 -23.30 8.61
CA ILE A 486 20.35 -22.76 8.31
C ILE A 486 20.39 -21.22 8.38
N GLY A 487 20.98 -20.63 9.42
CA GLY A 487 21.12 -19.17 9.54
C GLY A 487 21.93 -18.52 8.42
N GLU A 488 23.03 -19.14 7.99
CA GLU A 488 23.81 -18.68 6.82
C GLU A 488 22.95 -18.69 5.54
N LEU A 489 22.18 -19.77 5.33
CA LEU A 489 21.34 -19.96 4.15
C LEU A 489 20.15 -18.99 4.12
N THR A 490 19.45 -18.77 5.23
CA THR A 490 18.34 -17.79 5.31
C THR A 490 18.86 -16.36 5.14
N THR A 491 20.06 -16.06 5.67
CA THR A 491 20.71 -14.74 5.49
C THR A 491 21.02 -14.48 4.02
N ARG A 492 21.65 -15.45 3.34
CA ARG A 492 21.91 -15.37 1.89
C ARG A 492 20.61 -15.23 1.10
N ASN A 493 19.58 -16.00 1.45
CA ASN A 493 18.28 -15.96 0.79
C ASN A 493 17.68 -14.54 0.81
N PHE A 494 17.78 -13.87 1.97
CA PHE A 494 17.28 -12.51 2.18
C PHE A 494 18.08 -11.45 1.40
N PHE A 495 19.41 -11.41 1.57
CA PHE A 495 20.23 -10.36 0.95
C PHE A 495 20.43 -10.53 -0.55
N ASN A 496 20.33 -11.75 -1.09
CA ASN A 496 20.55 -12.03 -2.51
C ASN A 496 19.23 -12.31 -3.25
N PRO A 497 18.70 -13.54 -3.39
CA PRO A 497 17.51 -13.76 -4.21
C PRO A 497 16.27 -12.93 -3.85
N ILE A 498 15.93 -12.77 -2.56
CA ILE A 498 14.73 -12.05 -2.14
C ILE A 498 14.80 -10.58 -2.53
N GLN A 499 15.89 -9.88 -2.18
CA GLN A 499 16.10 -8.47 -2.57
C GLN A 499 16.32 -8.29 -4.10
N THR A 500 16.76 -9.34 -4.82
CA THR A 500 16.84 -9.27 -6.28
C THR A 500 15.45 -9.33 -6.92
N ILE A 501 14.57 -10.22 -6.43
CA ILE A 501 13.19 -10.33 -6.95
C ILE A 501 12.40 -9.08 -6.57
N ILE A 502 12.40 -8.73 -5.28
CA ILE A 502 11.69 -7.57 -4.71
C ILE A 502 12.67 -6.75 -3.87
N PRO A 503 13.25 -5.66 -4.40
CA PRO A 503 14.16 -4.80 -3.65
C PRO A 503 13.57 -4.25 -2.34
N TRP A 504 12.25 -4.07 -2.27
CA TRP A 504 11.52 -3.53 -1.12
C TRP A 504 11.07 -4.59 -0.11
N ALA A 505 11.44 -5.86 -0.30
CA ALA A 505 11.34 -6.87 0.75
C ALA A 505 12.18 -6.51 1.98
N SER A 506 13.16 -5.63 1.80
CA SER A 506 13.99 -5.01 2.82
C SER A 506 13.75 -3.49 2.91
N ASN A 507 14.11 -2.92 4.05
CA ASN A 507 14.06 -1.48 4.34
C ASN A 507 15.21 -1.09 5.29
N ASP A 508 15.44 0.21 5.42
CA ASP A 508 16.51 0.77 6.25
C ASP A 508 16.43 0.32 7.73
N PHE A 509 15.23 0.23 8.30
CA PHE A 509 15.01 -0.32 9.64
C PHE A 509 15.54 -1.75 9.78
N THR A 510 15.18 -2.63 8.83
CA THR A 510 15.61 -4.04 8.82
C THR A 510 17.12 -4.16 8.68
N GLU A 511 17.72 -3.45 7.72
CA GLU A 511 19.17 -3.56 7.47
C GLU A 511 19.99 -2.96 8.60
N THR A 512 19.54 -1.85 9.19
CA THR A 512 20.15 -1.29 10.41
C THR A 512 20.04 -2.25 11.60
N LEU A 513 18.89 -2.93 11.77
CA LEU A 513 18.70 -3.92 12.82
C LEU A 513 19.65 -5.11 12.65
N ILE A 514 19.74 -5.68 11.45
CA ILE A 514 20.67 -6.79 11.15
C ILE A 514 22.13 -6.35 11.37
N ALA A 515 22.50 -5.14 10.93
CA ALA A 515 23.86 -4.61 11.08
C ALA A 515 24.24 -4.43 12.56
N ARG A 516 23.36 -3.84 13.38
CA ARG A 516 23.59 -3.66 14.83
C ARG A 516 23.67 -5.00 15.57
N VAL A 517 22.76 -5.93 15.29
CA VAL A 517 22.76 -7.27 15.90
C VAL A 517 24.03 -8.04 15.53
N ARG A 518 24.46 -7.99 14.27
CA ARG A 518 25.72 -8.59 13.83
C ARG A 518 26.94 -7.98 14.53
N ALA A 519 26.96 -6.66 14.71
CA ALA A 519 28.04 -5.96 15.39
C ALA A 519 28.09 -6.26 16.90
N GLU A 520 26.94 -6.42 17.56
CA GLU A 520 26.86 -6.67 19.00
C GLU A 520 27.18 -8.14 19.36
N PHE A 521 26.72 -9.11 18.56
CA PHE A 521 26.84 -10.55 18.87
C PHE A 521 27.99 -11.27 18.16
N GLY A 522 28.60 -10.67 17.13
CA GLY A 522 29.75 -11.25 16.42
C GLY A 522 29.51 -12.69 15.93
N ASP A 523 30.43 -13.61 16.24
CA ASP A 523 30.36 -15.04 15.87
C ASP A 523 29.18 -15.79 16.50
N ALA A 524 28.57 -15.23 17.56
CA ALA A 524 27.38 -15.80 18.17
C ALA A 524 26.09 -15.48 17.40
N PHE A 525 26.12 -14.56 16.42
CA PHE A 525 25.02 -14.34 15.49
C PHE A 525 25.19 -15.21 14.24
N TRP A 526 24.32 -16.20 14.09
CA TRP A 526 24.39 -17.19 13.02
C TRP A 526 23.59 -16.80 11.77
N GLY A 527 22.52 -16.00 11.92
CA GLY A 527 21.84 -15.48 10.73
C GLY A 527 20.52 -14.75 10.96
N PHE A 528 20.07 -14.10 9.90
CA PHE A 528 18.77 -13.43 9.79
C PHE A 528 17.81 -14.23 8.90
N TRP A 529 16.52 -14.04 9.13
CA TRP A 529 15.44 -14.63 8.35
C TRP A 529 14.20 -13.70 8.33
N MET A 530 13.65 -13.46 7.14
CA MET A 530 12.40 -12.72 6.93
C MET A 530 11.20 -13.68 6.87
N LEU A 531 10.10 -13.35 7.56
CA LEU A 531 8.84 -14.10 7.45
C LEU A 531 7.93 -13.48 6.37
N GLY A 532 7.37 -14.30 5.48
CA GLY A 532 6.32 -13.88 4.55
C GLY A 532 6.68 -12.74 3.58
N GLY A 533 5.76 -11.78 3.39
CA GLY A 533 5.77 -10.84 2.25
C GLY A 533 6.80 -9.70 2.26
N MET A 534 7.16 -9.17 3.44
CA MET A 534 8.12 -8.07 3.60
C MET A 534 8.63 -8.03 5.05
N SER A 535 9.91 -7.66 5.21
CA SER A 535 10.57 -7.47 6.50
C SER A 535 10.13 -6.18 7.24
N GLY A 536 10.42 -6.10 8.54
CA GLY A 536 9.97 -5.03 9.44
C GLY A 536 8.64 -5.33 10.15
N GLY A 537 7.87 -6.29 9.62
CA GLY A 537 6.86 -7.04 10.37
C GLY A 537 7.51 -8.19 11.13
N GLY A 538 7.05 -9.42 10.89
CA GLY A 538 7.64 -10.64 11.46
C GLY A 538 9.03 -10.97 10.90
N MET A 539 9.98 -11.28 11.80
CA MET A 539 11.38 -11.62 11.48
C MET A 539 11.92 -12.68 12.46
N GLY A 540 12.95 -13.41 12.04
CA GLY A 540 13.69 -14.38 12.85
C GLY A 540 15.19 -14.06 12.88
N PHE A 541 15.80 -14.20 14.05
CA PHE A 541 17.25 -14.05 14.28
C PHE A 541 17.79 -15.31 14.95
N ILE A 542 18.83 -15.92 14.37
CA ILE A 542 19.42 -17.17 14.83
C ILE A 542 20.75 -16.86 15.51
N PHE A 543 20.91 -17.37 16.74
CA PHE A 543 22.08 -17.19 17.58
C PHE A 543 22.62 -18.53 18.07
N ALA A 544 23.81 -18.54 18.65
CA ALA A 544 24.28 -19.67 19.44
C ALA A 544 23.32 -19.94 20.63
N PRO A 545 23.02 -21.21 20.99
CA PRO A 545 21.98 -21.53 21.98
C PRO A 545 22.10 -20.78 23.31
N GLY A 546 23.32 -20.66 23.84
CA GLY A 546 23.60 -19.97 25.10
C GLY A 546 23.42 -18.44 25.07
N GLN A 547 23.07 -17.85 23.92
CA GLN A 547 22.85 -16.41 23.76
C GLN A 547 21.37 -16.03 23.58
N LYS A 548 20.45 -16.99 23.40
CA LYS A 548 19.04 -16.70 23.08
C LYS A 548 18.38 -15.73 24.06
N ALA A 549 18.46 -15.98 25.37
CA ALA A 549 17.84 -15.14 26.39
C ALA A 549 18.38 -13.70 26.37
N HIS A 550 19.72 -13.54 26.26
CA HIS A 550 20.34 -12.23 26.12
C HIS A 550 19.91 -11.53 24.81
N ALA A 551 19.85 -12.28 23.71
CA ALA A 551 19.38 -11.77 22.43
C ALA A 551 17.92 -11.32 22.45
N GLN A 552 17.03 -11.96 23.21
CA GLN A 552 15.63 -11.51 23.38
C GLN A 552 15.56 -10.11 24.00
N GLU A 553 16.25 -9.88 25.12
CA GLU A 553 16.31 -8.56 25.78
C GLU A 553 16.94 -7.48 24.89
N ARG A 554 18.05 -7.82 24.22
CA ARG A 554 18.80 -6.89 23.38
C ARG A 554 18.07 -6.54 22.09
N LEU A 555 17.43 -7.50 21.42
CA LEU A 555 16.62 -7.24 20.22
C LEU A 555 15.46 -6.29 20.53
N GLN A 556 14.74 -6.47 21.64
CA GLN A 556 13.68 -5.55 22.06
C GLN A 556 14.22 -4.12 22.21
N THR A 557 15.38 -3.97 22.84
CA THR A 557 16.04 -2.67 23.06
C THR A 557 16.46 -2.02 21.73
N ILE A 558 17.21 -2.74 20.90
CA ILE A 558 17.74 -2.26 19.61
C ILE A 558 16.58 -1.87 18.67
N MET A 559 15.55 -2.70 18.54
CA MET A 559 14.38 -2.37 17.71
C MET A 559 13.69 -1.10 18.21
N SER A 560 13.53 -0.94 19.53
CA SER A 560 12.89 0.24 20.13
C SER A 560 13.73 1.51 19.92
N GLU A 561 15.06 1.42 19.88
CA GLU A 561 15.95 2.54 19.54
C GLU A 561 15.87 2.92 18.06
N ILE A 562 15.98 1.94 17.14
CA ILE A 562 15.91 2.21 15.70
C ILE A 562 14.53 2.75 15.33
N LYS A 563 13.45 2.19 15.91
CA LYS A 563 12.10 2.76 15.77
C LYS A 563 12.08 4.23 16.21
N ARG A 564 12.54 4.55 17.42
CA ARG A 564 12.57 5.95 17.91
C ARG A 564 13.38 6.87 16.98
N ALA A 565 14.43 6.37 16.34
CA ALA A 565 15.22 7.12 15.37
C ALA A 565 14.52 7.34 14.02
N LEU A 566 13.69 6.38 13.57
CA LEU A 566 13.06 6.35 12.23
C LEU A 566 11.53 6.61 12.23
N GLN A 567 10.87 6.74 13.38
CA GLN A 567 9.40 6.87 13.47
C GLN A 567 8.80 8.12 12.78
N THR A 568 9.62 9.12 12.48
CA THR A 568 9.23 10.29 11.67
C THR A 568 9.44 10.09 10.17
N ALA A 569 10.11 9.01 9.76
CA ALA A 569 10.46 8.67 8.38
C ALA A 569 9.72 7.43 7.86
N LEU A 570 9.52 6.41 8.72
CA LEU A 570 8.91 5.12 8.40
C LEU A 570 7.64 4.87 9.25
N PRO A 571 6.58 4.27 8.66
CA PRO A 571 5.32 4.03 9.36
C PRO A 571 5.40 2.81 10.29
N PHE A 572 5.54 3.06 11.59
CA PHE A 572 5.32 2.05 12.64
C PHE A 572 3.87 2.10 13.12
N ALA A 573 3.24 0.95 13.29
CA ALA A 573 1.87 0.80 13.81
C ALA A 573 1.83 0.61 15.33
N MET A 574 2.90 0.05 15.91
CA MET A 574 2.98 -0.35 17.33
C MET A 574 4.43 -0.27 17.86
N GLU A 575 4.67 -0.61 19.12
CA GLU A 575 6.02 -0.94 19.59
C GLU A 575 6.50 -2.28 19.00
N PRO A 576 7.81 -2.47 18.77
CA PRO A 576 8.36 -3.76 18.44
C PRO A 576 8.10 -4.77 19.58
N VAL A 577 8.03 -6.05 19.24
CA VAL A 577 7.75 -7.13 20.18
C VAL A 577 8.68 -8.31 19.93
N VAL A 578 9.13 -8.96 20.99
CA VAL A 578 9.81 -10.26 20.96
C VAL A 578 8.81 -11.35 21.32
N TYR A 579 8.87 -12.49 20.64
CA TYR A 579 8.01 -13.64 20.89
C TYR A 579 8.80 -14.81 21.50
N ASP A 580 8.15 -15.49 22.44
CA ASP A 580 8.44 -16.89 22.74
C ASP A 580 7.58 -17.78 21.83
N PHE A 581 8.12 -18.92 21.41
CA PHE A 581 7.42 -19.83 20.51
C PHE A 581 7.77 -21.29 20.80
N ALA A 582 6.87 -22.19 20.39
CA ALA A 582 7.10 -23.63 20.41
C ALA A 582 6.63 -24.26 19.09
N ILE A 583 7.26 -25.36 18.66
CA ILE A 583 6.82 -26.12 17.48
C ILE A 583 5.56 -26.91 17.83
N ASN A 584 4.46 -26.63 17.15
CA ASN A 584 3.18 -27.32 17.37
C ASN A 584 3.11 -28.59 16.51
N GLU A 585 3.34 -29.76 17.13
CA GLU A 585 3.28 -31.08 16.48
C GLU A 585 1.84 -31.62 16.27
N ARG A 586 0.79 -30.84 16.56
CA ARG A 586 -0.63 -31.25 16.42
C ARG A 586 -1.33 -30.63 15.22
N GLY A 587 -0.99 -29.40 14.84
CA GLY A 587 -1.75 -28.61 13.87
C GLY A 587 -3.06 -28.11 14.49
N THR A 588 -4.08 -27.90 13.66
CA THR A 588 -5.42 -27.50 14.15
C THR A 588 -6.09 -28.63 14.96
N TRP A 589 -6.73 -28.26 16.06
CA TRP A 589 -7.28 -29.20 17.03
C TRP A 589 -8.61 -28.71 17.62
N ALA A 590 -9.60 -29.60 17.72
CA ALA A 590 -10.92 -29.28 18.27
C ALA A 590 -11.18 -29.94 19.63
N ASP A 591 -11.77 -29.17 20.55
CA ASP A 591 -12.29 -29.62 21.84
C ASP A 591 -13.79 -29.30 21.92
N CYS A 592 -14.59 -30.12 22.61
CA CYS A 592 -16.00 -29.83 22.90
C CYS A 592 -16.14 -29.60 24.41
N LEU A 593 -16.63 -28.41 24.78
CA LEU A 593 -16.67 -27.92 26.16
C LEU A 593 -18.09 -28.08 26.71
N HIS A 594 -18.20 -28.60 27.93
CA HIS A 594 -19.46 -28.95 28.59
C HIS A 594 -19.53 -28.40 30.02
N GLY A 595 -20.74 -28.27 30.58
CA GLY A 595 -20.94 -27.95 32.00
C GLY A 595 -20.29 -26.62 32.41
N ALA A 596 -19.42 -26.67 33.42
CA ALA A 596 -18.70 -25.51 33.95
C ALA A 596 -17.49 -25.06 33.09
N ASP A 597 -17.08 -25.87 32.11
CA ASP A 597 -16.01 -25.54 31.16
C ASP A 597 -16.53 -24.94 29.84
N ALA A 598 -17.85 -24.97 29.62
CA ALA A 598 -18.52 -24.33 28.50
C ALA A 598 -18.58 -22.79 28.65
N LEU A 599 -17.40 -22.17 28.64
CA LEU A 599 -17.20 -20.72 28.70
C LEU A 599 -16.47 -20.22 27.44
N LEU A 600 -16.85 -19.02 26.99
CA LEU A 600 -16.13 -18.28 25.95
C LEU A 600 -14.88 -17.57 26.53
N PRO A 601 -13.99 -17.00 25.69
CA PRO A 601 -12.81 -16.27 26.15
C PRO A 601 -13.14 -15.10 27.09
N GLN A 602 -12.18 -14.74 27.96
CA GLN A 602 -12.35 -13.66 28.95
C GLN A 602 -12.82 -12.33 28.32
N ASP A 603 -12.22 -11.94 27.19
CA ASP A 603 -12.55 -10.67 26.53
C ASP A 603 -13.94 -10.64 25.88
N TYR A 604 -14.53 -11.79 25.57
CA TYR A 604 -15.95 -11.86 25.17
C TYR A 604 -16.84 -11.33 26.30
N TYR A 605 -16.61 -11.77 27.55
CA TYR A 605 -17.36 -11.26 28.69
C TYR A 605 -17.03 -9.79 28.99
N ALA A 606 -15.78 -9.37 28.80
CA ALA A 606 -15.36 -7.98 28.95
C ALA A 606 -16.06 -7.03 27.95
N LEU A 607 -16.46 -7.54 26.77
CA LEU A 607 -17.25 -6.85 25.76
C LEU A 607 -18.76 -6.87 26.08
N HIS A 608 -19.32 -8.04 26.43
CA HIS A 608 -20.76 -8.23 26.51
C HIS A 608 -21.40 -7.95 27.87
N VAL A 609 -20.74 -8.32 28.97
CA VAL A 609 -21.33 -8.22 30.32
C VAL A 609 -21.73 -6.78 30.69
N PRO A 610 -20.97 -5.71 30.33
CA PRO A 610 -21.41 -4.34 30.59
C PRO A 610 -22.71 -3.94 29.87
N ARG A 611 -23.02 -4.55 28.71
CA ARG A 611 -24.31 -4.36 28.00
C ARG A 611 -25.43 -5.10 28.72
N TRP A 612 -25.19 -6.35 29.12
CA TRP A 612 -26.20 -7.16 29.81
C TRP A 612 -26.56 -6.62 31.20
N LEU A 613 -25.59 -6.10 31.96
CA LEU A 613 -25.84 -5.48 33.28
C LEU A 613 -26.57 -4.13 33.22
N ARG A 614 -26.63 -3.49 32.04
CA ARG A 614 -27.43 -2.27 31.81
C ARG A 614 -28.85 -2.56 31.32
N ALA A 615 -29.15 -3.80 30.94
CA ALA A 615 -30.49 -4.23 30.55
C ALA A 615 -31.30 -4.68 31.77
N ASP A 616 -32.63 -4.75 31.63
CA ASP A 616 -33.48 -5.36 32.66
C ASP A 616 -33.16 -6.86 32.78
N PRO A 617 -32.76 -7.38 33.96
CA PRO A 617 -32.46 -8.79 34.16
C PRO A 617 -33.59 -9.76 33.78
N GLN A 618 -34.85 -9.30 33.80
CA GLN A 618 -36.00 -10.11 33.36
C GLN A 618 -36.04 -10.32 31.84
N THR A 619 -35.42 -9.43 31.06
CA THR A 619 -35.33 -9.52 29.59
C THR A 619 -34.19 -10.41 29.10
N LEU A 620 -33.29 -10.87 29.98
CA LEU A 620 -32.18 -11.75 29.60
C LEU A 620 -32.66 -13.21 29.44
N PRO A 621 -32.33 -13.88 28.30
CA PRO A 621 -32.63 -15.29 28.08
C PRO A 621 -32.14 -16.19 29.23
N GLY A 622 -32.85 -17.28 29.53
CA GLY A 622 -32.52 -18.17 30.64
C GLY A 622 -31.09 -18.75 30.53
N THR A 623 -30.70 -19.17 29.33
CA THR A 623 -29.34 -19.62 29.00
C THR A 623 -28.27 -18.56 29.27
N ARG A 624 -28.59 -17.28 29.04
CA ARG A 624 -27.70 -16.14 29.25
C ARG A 624 -27.49 -15.83 30.74
N ARG A 625 -28.52 -16.04 31.57
CA ARG A 625 -28.41 -15.93 33.03
C ARG A 625 -27.55 -17.05 33.62
N VAL A 626 -27.75 -18.29 33.16
CA VAL A 626 -26.89 -19.43 33.55
C VAL A 626 -25.44 -19.24 33.12
N GLU A 627 -25.19 -18.68 31.92
CA GLU A 627 -23.83 -18.30 31.48
C GLU A 627 -23.17 -17.28 32.41
N LEU A 628 -23.90 -16.24 32.85
CA LEU A 628 -23.42 -15.26 33.82
C LEU A 628 -23.10 -15.89 35.19
N ASP A 629 -23.91 -16.84 35.67
CA ASP A 629 -23.65 -17.56 36.92
C ASP A 629 -22.39 -18.44 36.82
N LYS A 630 -22.22 -19.17 35.71
CA LYS A 630 -21.01 -19.95 35.42
C LYS A 630 -19.76 -19.06 35.36
N PHE A 631 -19.84 -17.94 34.67
CA PHE A 631 -18.74 -16.97 34.59
C PHE A 631 -18.43 -16.35 35.96
N SER A 632 -19.44 -16.00 36.76
CA SER A 632 -19.28 -15.52 38.13
C SER A 632 -18.62 -16.54 39.07
N ALA A 633 -18.94 -17.83 38.90
CA ALA A 633 -18.26 -18.91 39.61
C ALA A 633 -16.80 -19.05 39.15
N ALA A 634 -16.57 -19.02 37.83
CA ALA A 634 -15.23 -19.12 37.25
C ALA A 634 -14.31 -17.97 37.68
N CYS A 635 -14.79 -16.72 37.72
CA CYS A 635 -14.03 -15.58 38.25
C CYS A 635 -13.63 -15.71 39.74
N ARG A 636 -14.23 -16.64 40.50
CA ARG A 636 -13.88 -16.94 41.89
C ARG A 636 -12.95 -18.14 42.04
N SER A 637 -12.90 -19.05 41.06
CA SER A 637 -12.18 -20.33 41.14
C SER A 637 -11.01 -20.47 40.17
N ARG A 638 -10.97 -19.68 39.09
CA ARG A 638 -9.96 -19.75 38.02
C ARG A 638 -8.95 -18.60 38.15
N PRO A 639 -7.65 -18.87 38.40
CA PRO A 639 -6.62 -17.83 38.54
C PRO A 639 -6.54 -16.88 37.34
N GLU A 640 -6.74 -17.40 36.12
CA GLU A 640 -6.68 -16.64 34.87
C GLU A 640 -7.79 -15.57 34.75
N LEU A 641 -8.91 -15.71 35.48
CA LEU A 641 -10.00 -14.73 35.52
C LEU A 641 -9.91 -13.76 36.72
N SER A 642 -8.83 -13.83 37.50
CA SER A 642 -8.60 -12.93 38.63
C SER A 642 -8.56 -11.47 38.20
N GLY A 643 -9.20 -10.59 38.98
CA GLY A 643 -9.32 -9.16 38.64
C GLY A 643 -10.36 -8.81 37.58
N MET A 644 -10.98 -9.78 36.88
CA MET A 644 -11.97 -9.49 35.83
C MET A 644 -13.19 -8.72 36.34
N VAL A 645 -13.62 -8.96 37.59
CA VAL A 645 -14.72 -8.20 38.22
C VAL A 645 -14.37 -6.72 38.35
N GLN A 646 -13.12 -6.37 38.67
CA GLN A 646 -12.66 -4.99 38.73
C GLN A 646 -12.64 -4.36 37.34
N SER A 647 -12.11 -5.07 36.33
CA SER A 647 -12.10 -4.62 34.93
C SER A 647 -13.52 -4.33 34.39
N LEU A 648 -14.51 -5.17 34.72
CA LEU A 648 -15.92 -4.91 34.41
C LEU A 648 -16.47 -3.66 35.11
N PHE A 649 -16.15 -3.48 36.40
CA PHE A 649 -16.60 -2.32 37.17
C PHE A 649 -16.01 -1.01 36.63
N GLU A 650 -14.73 -1.01 36.24
CA GLU A 650 -14.06 0.13 35.60
C GLU A 650 -14.65 0.49 34.23
N ARG A 651 -15.19 -0.49 33.47
CA ARG A 651 -15.90 -0.26 32.20
C ARG A 651 -17.36 0.19 32.37
N LEU A 652 -17.97 -0.07 33.53
CA LEU A 652 -19.35 0.33 33.82
C LEU A 652 -19.46 1.81 34.22
N LEU A 653 -18.45 2.35 34.92
CA LEU A 653 -18.44 3.74 35.41
C LEU A 653 -17.79 4.71 34.41
N PRO A 654 -18.42 5.85 34.08
CA PRO A 654 -17.82 6.85 33.19
C PRO A 654 -16.66 7.58 33.88
N ARG A 655 -15.41 7.29 33.47
CA ARG A 655 -14.25 8.10 33.84
C ARG A 655 -14.26 9.42 33.05
N LEU A 656 -14.14 10.55 33.76
CA LEU A 656 -13.64 11.79 33.18
C LEU A 656 -12.21 11.52 32.68
N LYS A 657 -11.99 11.54 31.36
CA LYS A 657 -10.65 11.33 30.79
C LYS A 657 -9.73 12.51 31.15
N THR A 658 -8.84 12.28 32.11
CA THR A 658 -7.59 13.03 32.25
C THR A 658 -6.50 12.30 31.47
N ASP A 659 -6.29 12.68 30.20
CA ASP A 659 -5.22 12.10 29.38
C ASP A 659 -3.84 12.51 29.92
N GLY A 660 -3.21 11.60 30.68
CA GLY A 660 -1.89 11.78 31.30
C GLY A 660 -0.71 11.65 30.32
N GLY A 661 -0.87 12.12 29.07
CA GLY A 661 0.17 12.09 28.04
C GLY A 661 0.92 13.42 27.93
N LYS A 662 2.24 13.39 27.69
CA LYS A 662 3.07 14.58 27.39
C LYS A 662 2.80 15.20 26.00
N HIS A 663 1.59 15.12 25.49
CA HIS A 663 1.22 15.71 24.20
C HIS A 663 0.68 17.14 24.41
N ARG A 664 1.21 18.10 23.64
CA ARG A 664 0.66 19.46 23.59
C ARG A 664 -0.82 19.39 23.20
N SER A 665 -1.66 20.18 23.86
CA SER A 665 -3.08 20.24 23.54
C SER A 665 -3.30 20.82 22.13
N LEU A 666 -4.44 20.49 21.51
CA LEU A 666 -4.81 21.05 20.20
C LEU A 666 -4.85 22.59 20.22
N ALA A 667 -5.30 23.19 21.34
CA ALA A 667 -5.33 24.64 21.53
C ALA A 667 -3.92 25.27 21.51
N GLU A 668 -2.95 24.66 22.18
CA GLU A 668 -1.55 25.13 22.19
C GLU A 668 -0.93 25.06 20.78
N LEU A 669 -1.15 23.96 20.05
CA LEU A 669 -0.62 23.78 18.70
C LEU A 669 -1.18 24.81 17.71
N LEU A 670 -2.47 25.13 17.79
CA LEU A 670 -3.10 26.15 16.95
C LEU A 670 -2.45 27.53 17.17
N VAL A 671 -2.27 27.94 18.43
CA VAL A 671 -1.65 29.23 18.77
C VAL A 671 -0.19 29.29 18.32
N GLN A 672 0.62 28.26 18.64
CA GLN A 672 2.05 28.22 18.29
C GLN A 672 2.29 28.21 16.77
N SER A 673 1.39 27.61 16.00
CA SER A 673 1.51 27.46 14.55
C SER A 673 0.96 28.67 13.75
N GLY A 674 0.43 29.69 14.42
CA GLY A 674 -0.10 30.90 13.78
C GLY A 674 -1.46 30.71 13.10
N PHE A 675 -2.34 29.89 13.69
CA PHE A 675 -3.70 29.66 13.20
C PHE A 675 -4.53 30.94 13.15
N ASP A 676 -5.04 31.30 11.97
CA ASP A 676 -5.94 32.43 11.78
C ASP A 676 -7.40 31.98 11.99
N ARG A 677 -7.89 32.16 13.22
CA ARG A 677 -9.25 31.74 13.60
C ARG A 677 -10.33 32.48 12.82
N VAL A 678 -10.11 33.73 12.42
CA VAL A 678 -11.08 34.50 11.63
C VAL A 678 -11.18 33.90 10.22
N GLN A 679 -10.05 33.57 9.61
CA GLN A 679 -10.02 32.89 8.32
C GLN A 679 -10.67 31.49 8.39
N HIS A 680 -10.40 30.71 9.45
CA HIS A 680 -10.99 29.38 9.61
C HIS A 680 -12.53 29.44 9.75
N GLU A 681 -13.05 30.35 10.57
CA GLU A 681 -14.49 30.53 10.72
C GLU A 681 -15.16 30.98 9.41
N GLN A 682 -14.54 31.92 8.66
CA GLN A 682 -15.03 32.32 7.35
C GLN A 682 -15.09 31.13 6.37
N ILE A 683 -14.02 30.33 6.28
CA ILE A 683 -13.98 29.13 5.42
C ILE A 683 -15.03 28.10 5.85
N ARG A 684 -15.24 27.94 7.16
CA ARG A 684 -16.25 27.02 7.72
C ARG A 684 -17.68 27.48 7.42
N GLU A 685 -17.96 28.78 7.48
CA GLU A 685 -19.22 29.36 7.04
C GLU A 685 -19.41 29.26 5.52
N ASP A 686 -18.38 29.54 4.73
CA ASP A 686 -18.42 29.41 3.27
C ASP A 686 -18.71 27.96 2.86
N LEU A 687 -18.09 26.99 3.54
CA LEU A 687 -18.35 25.56 3.34
C LEU A 687 -19.79 25.20 3.72
N LYS A 688 -20.26 25.58 4.92
CA LYS A 688 -21.64 25.25 5.36
C LYS A 688 -22.69 25.86 4.43
N ASN A 689 -22.49 27.11 4.00
CA ASN A 689 -23.38 27.81 3.08
C ASN A 689 -23.24 27.36 1.60
N GLY A 690 -22.31 26.46 1.28
CA GLY A 690 -22.10 25.96 -0.09
C GLY A 690 -21.48 26.98 -1.05
N ARG A 691 -20.84 28.04 -0.53
CA ARG A 691 -20.03 28.99 -1.32
C ARG A 691 -18.72 28.34 -1.79
N ILE A 692 -18.19 27.41 -0.99
CA ILE A 692 -17.09 26.51 -1.35
C ILE A 692 -17.48 25.06 -1.01
N GLY A 693 -16.83 24.11 -1.68
CA GLY A 693 -17.15 22.68 -1.65
C GLY A 693 -16.44 21.98 -2.81
N LEU A 694 -16.50 20.65 -2.87
CA LEU A 694 -15.81 19.87 -3.91
C LEU A 694 -16.33 20.20 -5.32
N ALA A 695 -17.63 20.42 -5.47
CA ALA A 695 -18.24 20.85 -6.73
C ALA A 695 -17.87 22.29 -7.09
N GLN A 696 -17.75 23.18 -6.10
CA GLN A 696 -17.43 24.61 -6.25
C GLN A 696 -15.93 24.88 -6.54
N ASN A 697 -15.06 23.87 -6.42
CA ASN A 697 -13.67 23.98 -6.88
C ASN A 697 -13.54 24.24 -8.38
N ARG A 698 -14.54 23.82 -9.16
CA ARG A 698 -14.49 23.78 -10.62
C ARG A 698 -14.65 25.17 -11.24
N LEU A 699 -13.95 25.38 -12.34
CA LEU A 699 -14.18 26.50 -13.24
C LEU A 699 -15.62 26.44 -13.79
N PRO A 700 -16.22 27.59 -14.17
CA PRO A 700 -17.55 27.63 -14.78
C PRO A 700 -17.65 26.72 -16.02
N VAL A 701 -18.77 26.02 -16.18
CA VAL A 701 -19.02 25.09 -17.30
C VAL A 701 -19.03 25.78 -18.69
N ASN A 702 -19.08 27.11 -18.72
CA ASN A 702 -18.95 27.92 -19.93
C ASN A 702 -17.53 28.49 -20.16
N ALA A 703 -16.53 28.05 -19.40
CA ALA A 703 -15.13 28.39 -19.66
C ALA A 703 -14.64 27.70 -20.94
N ASP A 704 -13.99 28.46 -21.82
CA ASP A 704 -13.36 27.93 -23.04
C ASP A 704 -11.99 27.35 -22.68
N ILE A 705 -11.93 26.04 -22.40
CA ILE A 705 -10.69 25.32 -22.10
C ILE A 705 -10.22 24.58 -23.35
N LYS A 706 -8.99 24.87 -23.78
CA LYS A 706 -8.34 24.27 -24.96
C LYS A 706 -6.91 23.88 -24.64
N ASP A 707 -6.38 22.92 -25.39
CA ASP A 707 -4.94 22.65 -25.38
C ASP A 707 -4.12 23.87 -25.83
N VAL A 708 -2.85 23.88 -25.44
CA VAL A 708 -1.90 24.89 -25.90
C VAL A 708 -1.49 24.68 -27.35
N LYS A 709 -0.95 25.72 -27.96
CA LYS A 709 -0.34 25.68 -29.29
C LYS A 709 1.19 25.54 -29.19
N PRO A 710 1.89 25.13 -30.27
CA PRO A 710 3.34 25.07 -30.29
C PRO A 710 4.03 26.38 -29.88
N GLU A 711 3.47 27.55 -30.21
CA GLU A 711 4.03 28.85 -29.84
C GLU A 711 3.85 29.26 -28.36
N ASP A 712 3.01 28.57 -27.58
CA ASP A 712 2.79 28.87 -26.16
C ASP A 712 3.85 28.24 -25.24
N VAL A 713 4.66 27.31 -25.78
CA VAL A 713 5.61 26.50 -25.03
C VAL A 713 7.00 26.51 -25.67
N VAL A 714 8.05 26.34 -24.87
CA VAL A 714 9.40 26.06 -25.36
C VAL A 714 9.67 24.57 -25.23
N ASP A 715 10.04 23.90 -26.33
CA ASP A 715 10.45 22.49 -26.25
C ASP A 715 11.94 22.38 -25.91
N ALA A 716 12.25 21.94 -24.69
CA ALA A 716 13.61 21.69 -24.21
C ALA A 716 13.98 20.19 -24.20
N THR A 717 13.14 19.28 -24.74
CA THR A 717 13.46 17.85 -24.73
C THR A 717 14.76 17.56 -25.50
N GLY A 718 14.93 18.15 -26.69
CA GLY A 718 16.14 18.01 -27.51
C GLY A 718 17.40 18.66 -26.92
N ILE A 719 17.24 19.63 -26.01
CA ILE A 719 18.36 20.33 -25.33
C ILE A 719 18.98 19.43 -24.24
N LEU A 720 18.16 18.59 -23.59
CA LEU A 720 18.57 17.81 -22.42
C LEU A 720 19.04 16.38 -22.75
N VAL A 721 18.70 15.84 -23.93
CA VAL A 721 19.08 14.47 -24.33
C VAL A 721 20.60 14.33 -24.59
N SER A 722 21.30 15.39 -24.98
CA SER A 722 22.76 15.36 -25.23
C SER A 722 23.63 15.23 -23.97
N GLY A 723 23.05 15.18 -22.76
CA GLY A 723 23.77 15.06 -21.49
C GLY A 723 23.75 13.66 -20.86
N ALA A 724 22.94 12.72 -21.36
CA ALA A 724 22.66 11.45 -20.69
C ALA A 724 23.25 10.24 -21.44
N GLY A 725 24.52 9.93 -21.20
CA GLY A 725 25.09 8.59 -21.47
C GLY A 725 26.37 8.53 -22.31
N GLU A 726 26.72 9.58 -23.07
CA GLU A 726 27.98 9.62 -23.83
C GLU A 726 29.02 10.55 -23.20
N SER A 727 30.28 10.10 -23.19
CA SER A 727 31.41 10.94 -22.80
C SER A 727 31.52 12.14 -23.75
N PRO A 728 31.72 13.38 -23.25
CA PRO A 728 31.95 14.56 -24.09
C PRO A 728 33.07 14.41 -25.12
N ALA A 729 34.02 13.48 -24.90
CA ALA A 729 35.11 13.19 -25.82
C ALA A 729 34.70 12.48 -27.12
N ARG A 730 33.56 11.75 -27.16
CA ARG A 730 33.10 11.06 -28.39
C ARG A 730 32.36 11.99 -29.36
N LEU A 731 31.50 12.86 -28.85
CA LEU A 731 30.78 13.85 -29.66
C LEU A 731 31.72 14.83 -30.37
N TRP A 732 32.93 15.06 -29.86
CA TRP A 732 33.96 15.88 -30.53
C TRP A 732 34.70 15.15 -31.66
N GLN A 733 34.67 13.82 -31.71
CA GLN A 733 35.39 13.01 -32.72
C GLN A 733 34.50 12.51 -33.87
N ALA A 734 33.19 12.37 -33.65
CA ALA A 734 32.24 11.99 -34.68
C ALA A 734 31.69 13.23 -35.41
N GLY A 735 32.42 13.71 -36.44
CA GLY A 735 32.11 14.94 -37.18
C GLY A 735 30.84 14.90 -38.06
N SER A 736 29.66 14.73 -37.45
CA SER A 736 28.34 14.83 -38.10
C SER A 736 27.72 16.23 -37.90
N PRO A 737 27.71 17.13 -38.90
CA PRO A 737 27.46 18.56 -38.66
C PRO A 737 25.98 19.01 -38.58
N ALA A 738 25.03 18.11 -38.35
CA ALA A 738 23.61 18.35 -38.69
C ALA A 738 22.65 18.65 -37.52
N LEU A 739 23.05 18.43 -36.26
CA LEU A 739 22.26 18.68 -35.04
C LEU A 739 23.23 18.95 -33.86
N LEU A 740 23.06 19.94 -32.97
CA LEU A 740 22.19 21.12 -32.95
C LEU A 740 22.95 22.29 -32.28
N PRO A 741 23.21 23.44 -32.96
CA PRO A 741 23.95 24.57 -32.37
C PRO A 741 23.23 25.36 -31.25
N SER A 742 22.01 24.98 -30.87
CA SER A 742 21.08 25.83 -30.10
C SER A 742 21.18 25.75 -28.56
N ALA A 743 21.74 24.68 -28.00
CA ALA A 743 21.81 24.50 -26.53
C ALA A 743 22.91 25.34 -25.87
N ALA A 744 24.07 25.48 -26.53
CA ALA A 744 25.27 26.09 -25.97
C ALA A 744 25.10 27.53 -25.44
N PRO A 745 24.35 28.45 -26.11
CA PRO A 745 24.16 29.81 -25.60
C PRO A 745 23.38 29.87 -24.27
N HIS A 746 22.40 28.97 -24.08
CA HIS A 746 21.66 28.88 -22.83
C HIS A 746 22.53 28.25 -21.74
N GLN A 747 23.19 27.13 -22.03
CA GLN A 747 24.08 26.46 -21.08
C GLN A 747 25.18 27.39 -20.56
N ALA A 748 25.83 28.16 -21.44
CA ALA A 748 26.83 29.16 -21.05
C ALA A 748 26.23 30.24 -20.14
N ARG A 749 25.08 30.82 -20.51
CA ARG A 749 24.41 31.85 -19.71
C ARG A 749 24.02 31.37 -18.30
N GLY A 750 23.52 30.14 -18.19
CA GLY A 750 23.18 29.55 -16.90
C GLY A 750 24.42 29.22 -16.07
N LEU A 751 25.49 28.68 -16.69
CA LEU A 751 26.78 28.47 -16.02
C LEU A 751 27.34 29.79 -15.48
N ASP A 752 27.34 30.86 -16.26
CA ASP A 752 27.82 32.18 -15.83
C ASP A 752 27.03 32.72 -14.62
N ALA A 753 25.71 32.54 -14.62
CA ALA A 753 24.83 32.95 -13.52
C ALA A 753 25.00 32.08 -12.26
N LEU A 754 25.24 30.78 -12.43
CA LEU A 754 25.55 29.85 -11.34
C LEU A 754 26.91 30.15 -10.70
N HIS A 755 27.96 30.45 -11.49
CA HIS A 755 29.26 30.91 -10.99
C HIS A 755 29.14 32.22 -10.19
N ARG A 756 28.26 33.14 -10.62
CA ARG A 756 27.94 34.36 -9.85
C ARG A 756 27.09 34.09 -8.59
N GLY A 757 26.59 32.88 -8.38
CA GLY A 757 25.76 32.52 -7.23
C GLY A 757 24.36 33.15 -7.28
N GLU A 758 23.80 33.36 -8.47
CA GLU A 758 22.52 34.07 -8.66
C GLU A 758 21.26 33.21 -8.38
N LEU A 759 21.43 31.92 -8.04
CA LEU A 759 20.35 30.94 -7.84
C LEU A 759 20.34 30.33 -6.43
N ALA A 760 19.14 30.11 -5.87
CA ALA A 760 18.86 29.26 -4.72
C ALA A 760 17.89 28.13 -5.07
N ILE A 761 17.97 26.99 -4.37
CA ILE A 761 17.06 25.85 -4.54
C ILE A 761 16.01 25.87 -3.43
N VAL A 762 14.76 25.56 -3.76
CA VAL A 762 13.64 25.50 -2.82
C VAL A 762 12.88 24.18 -3.00
N THR A 763 13.08 23.25 -2.07
CA THR A 763 12.35 21.97 -2.04
C THR A 763 11.05 22.13 -1.25
N LEU A 764 9.92 21.75 -1.86
CA LEU A 764 8.59 21.74 -1.22
C LEU A 764 8.40 20.47 -0.39
N ALA A 765 8.46 20.59 0.94
CA ALA A 765 8.41 19.48 1.91
C ALA A 765 7.53 19.77 3.14
N ALA A 766 6.60 20.74 3.06
CA ALA A 766 5.63 20.99 4.12
C ALA A 766 4.53 19.92 4.21
N GLY A 767 4.28 19.19 3.11
CA GLY A 767 3.24 18.16 3.01
C GLY A 767 3.60 16.82 3.67
N VAL A 768 2.59 16.17 4.26
CA VAL A 768 2.70 14.83 4.88
C VAL A 768 2.82 13.66 3.89
N GLY A 769 2.65 13.92 2.58
CA GLY A 769 2.65 12.87 1.56
C GLY A 769 1.65 11.75 1.84
N SER A 770 0.40 12.08 2.21
CA SER A 770 -0.59 11.10 2.72
C SER A 770 -0.88 9.92 1.80
N ARG A 771 -0.72 10.06 0.47
CA ARG A 771 -0.75 8.94 -0.50
C ARG A 771 0.42 7.97 -0.22
N TRP A 772 1.65 8.47 -0.31
CA TRP A 772 2.89 7.73 -0.03
C TRP A 772 2.88 7.02 1.32
N THR A 773 2.37 7.69 2.36
CA THR A 773 2.37 7.18 3.74
C THR A 773 1.08 6.46 4.12
N GLN A 774 0.12 6.34 3.21
CA GLN A 774 -1.23 5.83 3.45
C GLN A 774 -1.85 6.42 4.74
N GLY A 775 -1.73 7.74 4.92
CA GLY A 775 -2.24 8.47 6.09
C GLY A 775 -1.48 8.27 7.41
N ALA A 776 -0.34 7.56 7.43
CA ALA A 776 0.39 7.23 8.67
C ALA A 776 1.07 8.42 9.38
N GLY A 777 1.05 9.63 8.79
CA GLY A 777 1.52 10.86 9.45
C GLY A 777 3.04 11.04 9.55
N VAL A 778 3.82 10.25 8.81
CA VAL A 778 5.28 10.40 8.73
C VAL A 778 5.70 11.40 7.65
N VAL A 779 6.93 11.90 7.71
CA VAL A 779 7.45 12.92 6.80
C VAL A 779 8.03 12.26 5.54
N LYS A 780 7.33 12.39 4.40
CA LYS A 780 7.76 11.83 3.11
C LYS A 780 9.21 12.18 2.75
N GLY A 781 9.65 13.42 3.00
CA GLY A 781 11.01 13.86 2.71
C GLY A 781 12.12 13.06 3.39
N LEU A 782 11.83 12.48 4.56
CA LEU A 782 12.76 11.68 5.36
C LEU A 782 12.69 10.19 5.06
N HIS A 783 11.72 9.74 4.26
CA HIS A 783 11.49 8.32 4.01
C HIS A 783 12.66 7.71 3.22
N PRO A 784 13.36 6.68 3.73
CA PRO A 784 14.35 5.93 2.96
C PRO A 784 13.61 5.08 1.92
N PHE A 785 13.54 5.54 0.68
CA PHE A 785 12.56 5.05 -0.30
C PHE A 785 13.12 4.04 -1.30
N CYS A 786 14.41 4.09 -1.59
CA CYS A 786 15.11 3.10 -2.41
C CYS A 786 16.63 3.14 -2.14
N LYS A 787 17.36 2.17 -2.71
CA LYS A 787 18.83 2.15 -2.67
C LYS A 787 19.41 2.96 -3.84
N LEU A 788 20.20 3.99 -3.52
CA LEU A 788 20.94 4.83 -4.45
C LEU A 788 22.37 5.04 -3.90
N GLY A 789 23.39 5.01 -4.76
CA GLY A 789 24.78 4.94 -4.31
C GLY A 789 25.06 3.78 -3.35
N GLY A 790 24.36 2.64 -3.51
CA GLY A 790 24.50 1.43 -2.69
C GLY A 790 23.89 1.46 -1.28
N LYS A 791 23.35 2.59 -0.81
CA LYS A 791 22.71 2.75 0.51
C LYS A 791 21.22 3.12 0.33
N HIS A 792 20.37 2.86 1.33
CA HIS A 792 19.02 3.44 1.34
C HIS A 792 19.14 4.97 1.47
N ARG A 793 18.55 5.74 0.56
CA ARG A 793 18.63 7.22 0.56
C ARG A 793 17.26 7.85 0.79
N THR A 794 17.23 9.03 1.42
CA THR A 794 16.00 9.82 1.61
C THR A 794 15.73 10.73 0.42
N PHE A 795 14.49 11.22 0.28
CA PHE A 795 14.18 12.20 -0.78
C PHE A 795 14.99 13.50 -0.59
N ILE A 796 15.13 14.00 0.64
CA ILE A 796 15.94 15.21 0.93
C ILE A 796 17.40 14.97 0.53
N GLU A 797 17.99 13.85 0.91
CA GLU A 797 19.37 13.49 0.60
C GLU A 797 19.65 13.45 -0.91
N ALA A 798 18.73 12.89 -1.71
CA ALA A 798 18.82 12.88 -3.16
C ALA A 798 18.85 14.30 -3.75
N HIS A 799 18.06 15.24 -3.23
CA HIS A 799 18.09 16.64 -3.68
C HIS A 799 19.38 17.36 -3.25
N LEU A 800 19.87 17.12 -2.03
CA LEU A 800 21.15 17.65 -1.56
C LEU A 800 22.33 17.14 -2.40
N ALA A 801 22.31 15.85 -2.80
CA ALA A 801 23.34 15.25 -3.65
C ALA A 801 23.40 15.89 -5.05
N LYS A 802 22.25 16.28 -5.63
CA LYS A 802 22.19 17.03 -6.90
C LYS A 802 22.70 18.46 -6.74
N SER A 803 22.28 19.17 -5.69
CA SER A 803 22.77 20.53 -5.41
C SER A 803 24.28 20.54 -5.11
N ARG A 804 24.82 19.49 -4.46
CA ARG A 804 26.26 19.29 -4.26
C ARG A 804 26.99 19.15 -5.60
N ARG A 805 26.52 18.27 -6.49
CA ARG A 805 27.11 18.06 -7.84
C ARG A 805 27.22 19.38 -8.61
N ILE A 806 26.13 20.14 -8.71
CA ILE A 806 26.13 21.42 -9.43
C ILE A 806 27.01 22.46 -8.71
N GLY A 807 26.95 22.52 -7.36
CA GLY A 807 27.79 23.43 -6.58
C GLY A 807 29.29 23.19 -6.76
N LYS A 808 29.73 21.92 -6.90
CA LYS A 808 31.12 21.59 -7.26
C LYS A 808 31.44 21.93 -8.72
N LEU A 809 30.54 21.63 -9.66
CA LEU A 809 30.71 21.92 -11.09
C LEU A 809 31.00 23.41 -11.36
N VAL A 810 30.35 24.32 -10.63
CA VAL A 810 30.50 25.78 -10.80
C VAL A 810 31.37 26.45 -9.72
N GLY A 811 31.99 25.66 -8.83
CA GLY A 811 32.82 26.16 -7.73
C GLY A 811 32.10 27.01 -6.67
N GLN A 812 30.77 27.07 -6.69
CA GLN A 812 29.95 27.95 -5.84
C GLN A 812 28.83 27.15 -5.14
N PRO A 813 28.89 26.97 -3.81
CA PRO A 813 27.87 26.20 -3.08
C PRO A 813 26.47 26.84 -3.13
N LEU A 814 25.53 26.15 -3.77
CA LEU A 814 24.14 26.57 -3.89
C LEU A 814 23.48 26.65 -2.50
N PRO A 815 22.75 27.73 -2.18
CA PRO A 815 21.88 27.74 -1.01
C PRO A 815 20.68 26.83 -1.28
N HIS A 816 20.41 25.90 -0.37
CA HIS A 816 19.31 24.95 -0.47
C HIS A 816 18.32 25.20 0.66
N ILE A 817 17.08 25.52 0.31
CA ILE A 817 16.00 25.78 1.26
C ILE A 817 15.02 24.62 1.22
N VAL A 818 14.73 24.02 2.38
CA VAL A 818 13.66 23.03 2.54
C VAL A 818 12.50 23.72 3.25
N THR A 819 11.36 23.83 2.57
CA THR A 819 10.13 24.38 3.17
C THR A 819 9.42 23.31 3.99
N THR A 820 8.91 23.66 5.16
CA THR A 820 8.36 22.72 6.14
C THR A 820 7.04 23.23 6.72
N SER A 821 6.19 22.35 7.24
CA SER A 821 5.01 22.74 8.04
C SER A 821 5.30 22.59 9.53
N TRP A 822 4.35 22.97 10.40
CA TRP A 822 4.40 22.67 11.83
C TRP A 822 4.66 21.17 12.11
N LEU A 823 4.20 20.28 11.23
CA LEU A 823 4.32 18.82 11.36
C LEU A 823 5.65 18.28 10.84
N THR A 824 6.23 18.92 9.81
CA THR A 824 7.48 18.44 9.21
C THR A 824 8.72 19.16 9.75
N HIS A 825 8.60 20.34 10.39
CA HIS A 825 9.74 21.17 10.80
C HIS A 825 10.65 20.52 11.85
N GLU A 826 10.16 20.28 13.08
CA GLU A 826 10.94 19.67 14.17
C GLU A 826 11.54 18.32 13.71
N ALA A 827 10.75 17.51 13.01
CA ALA A 827 11.16 16.21 12.49
C ALA A 827 12.29 16.29 11.44
N ILE A 828 12.24 17.24 10.50
CA ILE A 828 13.30 17.43 9.49
C ILE A 828 14.55 18.03 10.14
N GLU A 829 14.39 18.99 11.05
CA GLU A 829 15.50 19.64 11.73
C GLU A 829 16.32 18.63 12.57
N ASP A 830 15.65 17.84 13.41
CA ASP A 830 16.28 16.80 14.22
C ASP A 830 16.85 15.65 13.39
N PHE A 831 16.28 15.37 12.20
CA PHE A 831 16.84 14.38 11.30
C PHE A 831 18.14 14.90 10.64
N LEU A 832 18.13 16.12 10.11
CA LEU A 832 19.31 16.72 9.48
C LEU A 832 20.46 16.92 10.47
N LYS A 833 20.17 17.41 11.68
CA LYS A 833 21.17 17.53 12.77
C LYS A 833 21.83 16.19 13.11
N ARG A 834 21.06 15.09 13.15
CA ARG A 834 21.58 13.74 13.44
C ARG A 834 22.45 13.15 12.32
N HIS A 835 22.32 13.64 11.09
CA HIS A 835 23.08 13.20 9.92
C HIS A 835 24.10 14.24 9.45
N ASP A 836 24.47 15.20 10.31
CA ASP A 836 25.40 16.30 10.02
C ASP A 836 25.09 17.04 8.70
N ASN A 837 23.80 17.32 8.46
CA ASN A 837 23.29 17.91 7.21
C ASN A 837 23.69 17.14 5.94
N TYR A 838 24.00 15.84 6.06
CA TYR A 838 24.60 15.00 5.03
C TYR A 838 25.88 15.61 4.42
N GLY A 839 26.71 16.28 5.22
CA GLY A 839 27.94 16.92 4.72
C GLY A 839 27.70 17.96 3.61
N TYR A 840 26.54 18.63 3.60
CA TYR A 840 26.21 19.60 2.56
C TYR A 840 27.05 20.88 2.70
N PRO A 841 27.83 21.28 1.67
CA PRO A 841 28.84 22.35 1.80
C PRO A 841 28.30 23.77 1.67
N GLY A 842 27.03 23.95 1.33
CA GLY A 842 26.37 25.25 1.18
C GLY A 842 25.40 25.56 2.33
N PRO A 843 24.79 26.76 2.34
CA PRO A 843 23.72 27.06 3.29
C PRO A 843 22.54 26.11 3.11
N LEU A 844 22.25 25.29 4.11
CA LEU A 844 21.04 24.46 4.21
C LEU A 844 20.08 25.11 5.19
N LEU A 845 18.96 25.63 4.69
CA LEU A 845 18.00 26.44 5.45
C LEU A 845 16.64 25.74 5.53
N LEU A 846 16.03 25.75 6.72
CA LEU A 846 14.63 25.36 6.87
C LEU A 846 13.72 26.59 6.87
N SER A 847 12.64 26.52 6.09
CA SER A 847 11.60 27.56 6.04
C SER A 847 10.35 27.07 6.79
N PRO A 848 10.19 27.40 8.08
CA PRO A 848 9.02 26.99 8.85
C PRO A 848 7.76 27.70 8.36
N GLY A 849 6.75 26.91 8.00
CA GLY A 849 5.43 27.39 7.63
C GLY A 849 4.72 28.07 8.79
N ARG A 850 4.13 29.24 8.53
CA ARG A 850 3.37 30.05 9.49
C ARG A 850 1.87 30.08 9.17
N ALA A 851 1.38 29.09 8.44
CA ALA A 851 -0.01 28.95 8.04
C ALA A 851 -0.45 27.49 8.23
N ILE A 852 -1.61 27.29 8.86
CA ILE A 852 -2.15 26.01 9.31
C ILE A 852 -3.67 26.04 9.26
N GLY A 853 -4.29 24.92 8.91
CA GLY A 853 -5.74 24.72 8.94
C GLY A 853 -6.12 23.65 9.95
N LEU A 854 -7.33 23.77 10.50
CA LEU A 854 -7.97 22.76 11.34
C LEU A 854 -8.91 21.95 10.44
N ARG A 855 -8.78 20.61 10.48
CA ARG A 855 -9.58 19.70 9.66
C ARG A 855 -11.06 19.81 10.05
N LEU A 856 -11.95 19.65 9.09
CA LEU A 856 -13.39 19.66 9.29
C LEU A 856 -13.98 18.26 9.05
N VAL A 857 -15.06 17.92 9.75
CA VAL A 857 -15.93 16.81 9.35
C VAL A 857 -16.51 17.15 7.97
N PRO A 858 -16.41 16.25 6.97
CA PRO A 858 -16.82 16.58 5.60
C PRO A 858 -18.32 16.77 5.49
N MET A 859 -18.76 17.58 4.53
CA MET A 859 -20.17 17.65 4.16
C MET A 859 -20.53 16.38 3.37
N VAL A 860 -21.70 15.82 3.63
CA VAL A 860 -22.24 14.65 2.92
C VAL A 860 -22.43 14.94 1.43
N ARG A 861 -22.80 16.17 1.06
CA ARG A 861 -22.88 16.56 -0.36
C ARG A 861 -21.51 16.46 -1.06
N ASP A 862 -20.42 16.78 -0.36
CA ASP A 862 -19.06 16.72 -0.89
C ASP A 862 -18.59 15.25 -0.95
N LEU A 863 -18.96 14.41 0.02
CA LEU A 863 -18.74 12.95 -0.05
C LEU A 863 -19.51 12.28 -1.19
N ARG A 864 -20.79 12.64 -1.40
CA ARG A 864 -21.59 12.16 -2.55
C ARG A 864 -20.96 12.57 -3.86
N PHE A 865 -20.62 13.85 -4.01
CA PHE A 865 -19.92 14.33 -5.20
C PHE A 865 -18.65 13.52 -5.49
N LEU A 866 -17.81 13.28 -4.47
CA LEU A 866 -16.57 12.50 -4.60
C LEU A 866 -16.78 11.02 -4.97
N TRP A 867 -17.87 10.41 -4.53
CA TRP A 867 -18.05 8.95 -4.57
C TRP A 867 -19.10 8.46 -5.57
N GLU A 868 -20.09 9.29 -5.87
CA GLU A 868 -21.28 9.00 -6.68
C GLU A 868 -21.29 9.81 -8.00
N GLU A 869 -20.74 11.04 -8.03
CA GLU A 869 -20.75 11.90 -9.23
C GLU A 869 -19.40 11.96 -9.98
N MET A 870 -18.27 11.98 -9.27
CA MET A 870 -16.94 11.88 -9.88
C MET A 870 -16.78 10.53 -10.58
N PRO A 871 -16.15 10.46 -11.77
CA PRO A 871 -15.71 9.20 -12.33
C PRO A 871 -14.83 8.43 -11.34
N GLN A 872 -15.15 7.16 -11.15
CA GLN A 872 -14.44 6.25 -10.26
C GLN A 872 -14.15 4.97 -11.02
N GLN A 873 -13.00 4.36 -10.74
CA GLN A 873 -12.79 2.99 -11.17
C GLN A 873 -13.84 2.10 -10.50
N VAL A 874 -14.60 1.37 -11.31
CA VAL A 874 -15.49 0.30 -10.87
C VAL A 874 -14.60 -0.86 -10.41
N LEU A 875 -14.89 -1.42 -9.24
CA LEU A 875 -14.17 -2.60 -8.72
C LEU A 875 -14.85 -3.88 -9.23
N ASP A 876 -14.33 -5.07 -8.89
CA ASP A 876 -15.17 -6.26 -9.14
C ASP A 876 -16.44 -6.20 -8.28
N GLU A 877 -17.48 -6.94 -8.66
CA GLU A 877 -18.81 -6.82 -8.05
C GLU A 877 -18.79 -6.88 -6.52
N GLN A 878 -17.96 -7.76 -5.94
CA GLN A 878 -17.90 -7.94 -4.49
C GLN A 878 -17.10 -6.81 -3.83
N GLN A 879 -15.95 -6.45 -4.38
CA GLN A 879 -15.19 -5.27 -3.93
C GLN A 879 -16.00 -3.97 -4.05
N GLN A 880 -16.87 -3.86 -5.06
CA GLN A 880 -17.75 -2.72 -5.28
C GLN A 880 -18.84 -2.65 -4.21
N LYS A 881 -19.59 -3.74 -3.96
CA LYS A 881 -20.56 -3.85 -2.85
C LYS A 881 -19.93 -3.43 -1.52
N VAL A 882 -18.74 -3.95 -1.24
CA VAL A 882 -17.95 -3.63 -0.03
C VAL A 882 -17.59 -2.15 0.04
N ARG A 883 -17.07 -1.56 -1.05
CA ARG A 883 -16.75 -0.13 -1.11
C ARG A 883 -17.98 0.75 -0.87
N ASP A 884 -19.12 0.41 -1.45
CA ASP A 884 -20.32 1.24 -1.37
C ASP A 884 -20.98 1.16 0.02
N SER A 885 -20.98 -0.02 0.67
CA SER A 885 -21.41 -0.15 2.07
C SER A 885 -20.53 0.69 3.02
N LEU A 886 -19.21 0.63 2.87
CA LEU A 886 -18.27 1.47 3.62
C LEU A 886 -18.53 2.97 3.40
N ARG A 887 -18.78 3.40 2.16
CA ARG A 887 -19.11 4.80 1.84
C ARG A 887 -20.41 5.26 2.51
N GLN A 888 -21.44 4.43 2.56
CA GLN A 888 -22.68 4.74 3.28
C GLN A 888 -22.45 4.83 4.80
N ALA A 889 -21.65 3.94 5.39
CA ALA A 889 -21.27 4.02 6.79
C ALA A 889 -20.53 5.33 7.12
N LEU A 890 -19.57 5.74 6.28
CA LEU A 890 -18.82 6.99 6.44
C LEU A 890 -19.68 8.24 6.24
N MET A 891 -20.66 8.23 5.32
CA MET A 891 -21.65 9.32 5.21
C MET A 891 -22.52 9.42 6.47
N ASN A 892 -22.96 8.30 7.04
CA ASN A 892 -23.74 8.29 8.28
C ASN A 892 -22.91 8.80 9.47
N TRP A 893 -21.64 8.43 9.56
CA TRP A 893 -20.70 8.98 10.54
C TRP A 893 -20.59 10.51 10.43
N ALA A 894 -20.45 11.07 9.23
CA ALA A 894 -20.35 12.51 9.01
C ALA A 894 -21.63 13.25 9.49
N ARG A 895 -22.82 12.70 9.20
CA ARG A 895 -24.11 13.23 9.69
C ARG A 895 -24.20 13.24 11.21
N GLN A 896 -23.87 12.11 11.84
CA GLN A 896 -23.97 11.93 13.29
C GLN A 896 -22.95 12.77 14.08
N THR A 897 -21.74 12.97 13.52
CA THR A 897 -20.69 13.79 14.12
C THR A 897 -20.93 15.29 13.91
N GLY A 898 -21.65 15.65 12.84
CA GLY A 898 -22.01 17.03 12.49
C GLY A 898 -21.17 17.56 11.34
N GLU A 899 -21.79 17.63 10.15
CA GLU A 899 -21.16 18.09 8.91
C GLU A 899 -20.60 19.52 9.03
N GLY A 900 -19.34 19.71 8.60
CA GLY A 900 -18.63 20.99 8.70
C GLY A 900 -18.30 21.43 10.12
N SER A 901 -18.39 20.57 11.13
CA SER A 901 -17.82 20.82 12.45
C SER A 901 -16.29 20.63 12.45
N ASP A 902 -15.60 21.15 13.47
CA ASP A 902 -14.15 20.92 13.61
C ASP A 902 -13.89 19.45 13.98
N TYR A 903 -12.97 18.79 13.27
CA TYR A 903 -12.59 17.41 13.54
C TYR A 903 -11.57 17.36 14.69
N THR A 904 -12.03 17.00 15.89
CA THR A 904 -11.22 17.00 17.11
C THR A 904 -11.03 15.63 17.77
N ASP A 905 -11.78 14.60 17.35
CA ASP A 905 -11.74 13.23 17.91
C ASP A 905 -10.61 12.37 17.32
N ASN A 906 -9.37 12.87 17.43
CA ASN A 906 -8.14 12.18 17.07
C ASN A 906 -6.95 12.78 17.86
N LEU A 907 -5.73 12.29 17.64
CA LEU A 907 -4.50 12.91 18.14
C LEU A 907 -4.44 14.38 17.63
N PRO A 908 -4.02 15.37 18.44
CA PRO A 908 -4.00 16.78 18.03
C PRO A 908 -3.27 17.05 16.71
N SER A 909 -2.19 16.30 16.44
CA SER A 909 -1.43 16.35 15.19
C SER A 909 -2.23 15.87 13.97
N GLN A 910 -3.18 14.96 14.16
CA GLN A 910 -4.09 14.45 13.14
C GLN A 910 -5.40 15.26 13.02
N CYS A 911 -5.55 16.33 13.79
CA CYS A 911 -6.63 17.31 13.61
C CYS A 911 -6.22 18.47 12.68
N LEU A 912 -4.94 18.61 12.36
CA LEU A 912 -4.38 19.79 11.67
C LEU A 912 -3.86 19.46 10.26
N HIS A 913 -3.83 20.44 9.35
CA HIS A 913 -3.27 20.27 7.99
C HIS A 913 -2.49 21.51 7.50
N PRO A 914 -1.52 21.34 6.58
CA PRO A 914 -0.98 22.45 5.79
C PRO A 914 -2.03 22.94 4.79
N VAL A 915 -2.06 24.26 4.54
CA VAL A 915 -3.10 24.94 3.76
C VAL A 915 -2.79 25.06 2.26
N GLY A 916 -2.11 24.06 1.70
CA GLY A 916 -1.67 24.01 0.31
C GLY A 916 -0.33 24.71 0.04
N HIS A 917 0.33 24.28 -1.04
CA HIS A 917 1.70 24.66 -1.39
C HIS A 917 1.86 26.11 -1.86
N TRP A 918 0.77 26.83 -2.15
CA TRP A 918 0.86 28.28 -2.41
C TRP A 918 1.52 29.02 -1.25
N PHE A 919 1.30 28.60 0.00
CA PHE A 919 1.86 29.26 1.17
C PHE A 919 3.35 28.94 1.42
N GLU A 920 3.93 27.91 0.81
CA GLU A 920 5.35 27.54 1.07
C GLU A 920 6.33 28.64 0.60
N ILE A 921 6.03 29.34 -0.50
CA ILE A 921 6.86 30.45 -1.01
C ILE A 921 6.64 31.77 -0.24
N PRO A 922 5.41 32.28 -0.02
CA PRO A 922 5.14 33.43 0.85
C PRO A 922 5.65 33.26 2.28
N ASN A 923 5.69 32.03 2.81
CA ASN A 923 6.28 31.78 4.12
C ASN A 923 7.77 32.16 4.17
N LEU A 924 8.55 32.04 3.07
CA LEU A 924 9.94 32.51 3.01
C LEU A 924 10.08 34.02 3.29
N LEU A 925 9.06 34.80 2.92
CA LEU A 925 8.97 36.24 3.21
C LEU A 925 8.60 36.42 4.70
N ARG A 926 7.50 35.78 5.13
CA ARG A 926 6.89 35.93 6.46
C ARG A 926 7.70 35.34 7.61
N ASN A 927 8.59 34.39 7.36
CA ASN A 927 9.50 33.83 8.38
C ASN A 927 10.92 34.41 8.31
N GLY A 928 11.16 35.38 7.41
CA GLY A 928 12.44 36.06 7.26
C GLY A 928 13.58 35.20 6.71
N VAL A 929 13.32 34.00 6.18
CA VAL A 929 14.37 33.18 5.53
C VAL A 929 14.89 33.85 4.26
N LEU A 930 14.01 34.38 3.40
CA LEU A 930 14.46 35.09 2.20
C LEU A 930 15.20 36.38 2.55
N ALA A 931 14.72 37.14 3.55
CA ALA A 931 15.36 38.37 3.99
C ALA A 931 16.81 38.14 4.48
N ARG A 932 17.03 37.09 5.30
CA ARG A 932 18.37 36.70 5.75
C ARG A 932 19.25 36.23 4.59
N LEU A 933 18.74 35.37 3.71
CA LEU A 933 19.50 34.87 2.57
C LEU A 933 19.89 35.99 1.59
N LEU A 934 19.03 36.98 1.36
CA LEU A 934 19.34 38.16 0.55
C LEU A 934 20.36 39.10 1.20
N ALA A 935 20.40 39.17 2.54
CA ALA A 935 21.43 39.92 3.27
C ALA A 935 22.81 39.22 3.21
N GLU A 936 22.83 37.88 3.32
CA GLU A 936 24.05 37.06 3.18
C GLU A 936 24.54 36.97 1.73
N ARG A 937 23.63 36.99 0.76
CA ARG A 937 23.91 36.86 -0.68
C ARG A 937 23.14 37.91 -1.50
N PRO A 938 23.56 39.19 -1.49
CA PRO A 938 22.89 40.27 -2.23
C PRO A 938 22.78 40.03 -3.73
N GLN A 939 23.70 39.25 -4.30
CA GLN A 939 23.74 38.86 -5.71
C GLN A 939 22.71 37.79 -6.10
N LEU A 940 22.01 37.19 -5.14
CA LEU A 940 20.91 36.26 -5.40
C LEU A 940 19.78 36.97 -6.17
N LYS A 941 19.27 36.33 -7.22
CA LYS A 941 18.21 36.86 -8.10
C LYS A 941 17.10 35.86 -8.39
N HIS A 942 17.40 34.56 -8.35
CA HIS A 942 16.46 33.52 -8.78
C HIS A 942 16.29 32.41 -7.74
N LEU A 943 15.11 31.81 -7.73
CA LEU A 943 14.80 30.57 -7.00
C LEU A 943 14.40 29.47 -7.99
N MET A 944 14.89 28.25 -7.79
CA MET A 944 14.33 27.05 -8.42
C MET A 944 13.49 26.30 -7.39
N VAL A 945 12.17 26.31 -7.57
CA VAL A 945 11.20 25.60 -6.73
C VAL A 945 10.86 24.25 -7.34
N HIS A 946 10.81 23.17 -6.56
CA HIS A 946 10.32 21.87 -7.02
C HIS A 946 9.68 21.05 -5.88
N ASN A 947 8.84 20.09 -6.23
CA ASN A 947 8.32 19.11 -5.25
C ASN A 947 9.45 18.22 -4.72
N ILE A 948 9.35 17.83 -3.44
CA ILE A 948 10.20 16.79 -2.82
C ILE A 948 10.22 15.47 -3.61
N ASP A 949 9.17 15.16 -4.37
CA ASP A 949 9.04 13.91 -5.14
C ASP A 949 9.27 14.04 -6.66
N THR A 950 9.65 15.22 -7.17
CA THR A 950 10.15 15.40 -8.54
C THR A 950 11.65 15.10 -8.57
N LEU A 951 12.04 13.83 -8.45
CA LEU A 951 13.44 13.42 -8.24
C LEU A 951 14.39 13.76 -9.40
N GLY A 952 13.89 13.92 -10.63
CA GLY A 952 14.71 14.30 -11.79
C GLY A 952 15.01 15.80 -11.93
N ALA A 953 14.38 16.67 -11.13
CA ALA A 953 14.59 18.12 -11.23
C ALA A 953 15.90 18.54 -10.55
N ASP A 954 16.81 19.16 -11.30
CA ASP A 954 18.05 19.75 -10.77
C ASP A 954 18.34 21.14 -11.37
N ALA A 955 19.36 21.80 -10.84
CA ALA A 955 19.82 23.13 -11.26
C ALA A 955 20.60 23.08 -12.59
N ASP A 956 20.01 22.46 -13.61
CA ASP A 956 20.60 22.33 -14.94
C ASP A 956 20.92 23.71 -15.55
N PRO A 957 22.17 23.94 -16.02
CA PRO A 957 22.55 25.24 -16.55
C PRO A 957 21.83 25.64 -17.84
N ALA A 958 21.44 24.71 -18.71
CA ALA A 958 20.72 25.04 -19.93
C ALA A 958 19.28 25.50 -19.60
N MET A 959 18.60 24.81 -18.67
CA MET A 959 17.29 25.21 -18.17
C MET A 959 17.32 26.57 -17.47
N PHE A 960 18.31 26.82 -16.61
CA PHE A 960 18.45 28.12 -15.96
C PHE A 960 18.74 29.24 -16.99
N GLY A 961 19.64 28.99 -17.94
CA GLY A 961 19.94 29.92 -19.02
C GLY A 961 18.77 30.19 -19.97
N LEU A 962 17.81 29.26 -20.07
CA LEU A 962 16.55 29.46 -20.79
C LEU A 962 15.58 30.38 -20.02
N HIS A 963 15.40 30.17 -18.71
CA HIS A 963 14.64 31.09 -17.86
C HIS A 963 15.19 32.53 -17.94
N LEU A 964 16.52 32.67 -17.83
CA LEU A 964 17.23 33.95 -17.98
C LEU A 964 17.06 34.56 -19.39
N ALA A 965 16.95 33.75 -20.45
CA ALA A 965 16.70 34.24 -21.80
C ALA A 965 15.29 34.80 -21.99
N HIS A 966 14.30 34.17 -21.36
CA HIS A 966 12.91 34.60 -21.45
C HIS A 966 12.62 35.82 -20.58
N GLY A 967 13.39 36.04 -19.51
CA GLY A 967 13.18 37.14 -18.56
C GLY A 967 11.75 37.14 -18.02
N SER A 968 11.25 35.97 -17.62
CA SER A 968 9.91 35.79 -17.06
C SER A 968 9.96 35.82 -15.54
N CYS A 969 8.89 36.28 -14.89
CA CYS A 969 8.76 36.20 -13.44
C CYS A 969 8.71 34.74 -12.98
N LEU A 970 7.92 33.91 -13.69
CA LEU A 970 7.81 32.48 -13.47
C LEU A 970 8.13 31.70 -14.76
N SER A 971 8.81 30.56 -14.65
CA SER A 971 8.93 29.58 -15.74
C SER A 971 8.62 28.18 -15.20
N PHE A 972 7.53 27.57 -15.65
CA PHE A 972 7.11 26.23 -15.22
C PHE A 972 7.57 25.15 -16.20
N GLU A 973 8.07 24.03 -15.68
CA GLU A 973 8.40 22.84 -16.47
C GLU A 973 7.19 21.88 -16.56
N VAL A 974 6.89 21.39 -17.77
CA VAL A 974 5.80 20.45 -18.05
C VAL A 974 6.32 19.23 -18.81
N ILE A 975 5.64 18.09 -18.67
CA ILE A 975 5.98 16.82 -19.33
C ILE A 975 4.80 16.30 -20.16
N THR A 976 5.05 15.43 -21.13
CA THR A 976 3.98 14.70 -21.84
C THR A 976 3.16 13.87 -20.85
N ARG A 977 1.82 14.00 -20.93
CA ARG A 977 0.87 13.29 -20.09
C ARG A 977 0.80 11.79 -20.41
N ARG A 978 0.82 10.95 -19.37
CA ARG A 978 0.46 9.52 -19.39
C ARG A 978 -0.82 9.28 -18.59
N ILE A 979 -1.43 8.11 -18.76
CA ILE A 979 -2.72 7.75 -18.14
C ILE A 979 -2.70 7.70 -16.60
N ASP A 980 -1.52 7.50 -16.01
CA ASP A 980 -1.31 7.45 -14.55
C ASP A 980 -1.03 8.83 -13.94
N ASP A 981 -0.84 9.87 -14.74
CA ASP A 981 -0.55 11.22 -14.23
C ASP A 981 -1.83 11.86 -13.66
N ARG A 982 -1.73 12.40 -12.43
CA ARG A 982 -2.88 12.91 -11.65
C ARG A 982 -2.57 14.25 -11.00
N GLY A 983 -3.07 15.34 -11.59
CA GLY A 983 -2.78 16.72 -11.20
C GLY A 983 -2.95 17.66 -12.40
N GLY A 984 -2.56 18.93 -12.24
CA GLY A 984 -2.83 19.94 -13.26
C GLY A 984 -2.22 19.72 -14.64
N GLY A 985 -2.98 20.13 -15.65
CA GLY A 985 -2.54 20.25 -17.04
C GLY A 985 -2.21 21.69 -17.42
N LEU A 986 -1.46 21.86 -18.51
CA LEU A 986 -1.28 23.15 -19.15
C LEU A 986 -2.40 23.39 -20.17
N ALA A 987 -3.12 24.49 -20.05
CA ALA A 987 -4.27 24.79 -20.89
C ALA A 987 -4.33 26.27 -21.28
N ARG A 988 -5.07 26.55 -22.36
CA ARG A 988 -5.58 27.88 -22.67
C ARG A 988 -7.00 27.99 -22.13
N VAL A 989 -7.23 28.83 -21.12
CA VAL A 989 -8.56 29.10 -20.56
C VAL A 989 -8.99 30.51 -20.93
N ASN A 990 -10.11 30.66 -21.65
CA ASN A 990 -10.63 31.94 -22.12
C ASN A 990 -9.57 32.79 -22.85
N GLY A 991 -8.69 32.12 -23.62
CA GLY A 991 -7.57 32.75 -24.35
C GLY A 991 -6.23 32.80 -23.60
N GLN A 992 -6.23 32.81 -22.26
CA GLN A 992 -5.02 32.89 -21.43
C GLN A 992 -4.38 31.52 -21.22
N VAL A 993 -3.07 31.40 -21.50
CA VAL A 993 -2.29 30.19 -21.20
C VAL A 993 -1.95 30.15 -19.72
N ARG A 994 -2.33 29.06 -19.03
CA ARG A 994 -2.10 28.86 -17.60
C ARG A 994 -2.13 27.39 -17.22
N LEU A 995 -1.62 27.07 -16.03
CA LEU A 995 -1.82 25.76 -15.43
C LEU A 995 -3.23 25.70 -14.81
N VAL A 996 -3.89 24.55 -14.95
CA VAL A 996 -5.22 24.28 -14.39
C VAL A 996 -5.18 22.92 -13.70
N GLU A 997 -5.46 22.91 -12.40
CA GLU A 997 -5.48 21.68 -11.60
C GLU A 997 -6.70 20.81 -11.94
N GLY A 998 -6.53 19.48 -11.94
CA GLY A 998 -7.62 18.55 -12.32
C GLY A 998 -8.88 18.72 -11.47
N LEU A 999 -8.72 19.08 -10.19
CA LEU A 999 -9.84 19.40 -9.28
C LEU A 999 -10.59 20.71 -9.63
N ALA A 1000 -10.03 21.55 -10.49
CA ALA A 1000 -10.63 22.79 -10.99
C ALA A 1000 -11.22 22.62 -12.40
N MET A 1001 -11.07 21.47 -13.06
CA MET A 1001 -11.65 21.24 -14.39
C MET A 1001 -13.18 21.15 -14.30
N PRO A 1002 -13.95 21.81 -15.20
CA PRO A 1002 -15.41 21.69 -15.24
C PRO A 1002 -15.88 20.25 -15.46
N ARG A 1003 -15.11 19.45 -16.22
CA ARG A 1003 -15.34 18.03 -16.50
C ARG A 1003 -13.99 17.30 -16.60
N GLU A 1004 -13.96 16.02 -16.23
CA GLU A 1004 -12.73 15.20 -16.34
C GLU A 1004 -12.33 14.98 -17.81
N GLU A 1005 -13.29 14.92 -18.74
CA GLU A 1005 -13.03 14.76 -20.19
C GLU A 1005 -12.12 15.85 -20.77
N GLU A 1006 -12.20 17.08 -20.26
CA GLU A 1006 -11.40 18.22 -20.72
C GLU A 1006 -9.91 18.03 -20.40
N GLU A 1007 -9.57 17.38 -19.27
CA GLU A 1007 -8.19 17.10 -18.87
C GLU A 1007 -7.48 16.18 -19.88
N PHE A 1008 -8.23 15.28 -20.52
CA PHE A 1008 -7.74 14.34 -21.54
C PHE A 1008 -7.50 15.00 -22.91
N THR A 1009 -7.96 16.25 -23.10
CA THR A 1009 -7.65 17.05 -24.29
C THR A 1009 -6.31 17.79 -24.19
N LEU A 1010 -5.62 17.74 -23.04
CA LEU A 1010 -4.39 18.50 -22.78
C LEU A 1010 -3.15 17.62 -22.90
N ARG A 1011 -2.20 18.01 -23.78
CA ARG A 1011 -0.97 17.21 -24.03
C ARG A 1011 0.00 17.17 -22.86
N TYR A 1012 -0.02 18.20 -22.01
CA TYR A 1012 1.03 18.42 -21.00
C TYR A 1012 0.52 18.36 -19.57
N TYR A 1013 1.33 17.73 -18.71
CA TYR A 1013 1.16 17.59 -17.27
C TYR A 1013 2.19 18.44 -16.51
N ASN A 1014 1.77 19.03 -15.39
CA ASN A 1014 2.60 19.90 -14.56
C ASN A 1014 3.61 19.12 -13.69
N SER A 1015 4.92 19.33 -13.91
CA SER A 1015 5.96 18.76 -13.03
C SER A 1015 6.05 19.45 -11.66
N ASN A 1016 5.43 20.62 -11.52
CA ASN A 1016 5.54 21.57 -10.41
C ASN A 1016 6.98 21.99 -10.09
N THR A 1017 7.87 21.94 -11.09
CA THR A 1017 9.16 22.62 -11.08
C THR A 1017 8.96 24.02 -11.66
N CYS A 1018 9.36 25.05 -10.92
CA CYS A 1018 9.15 26.47 -11.25
C CYS A 1018 10.42 27.28 -10.98
N TRP A 1019 10.91 27.99 -12.00
CA TRP A 1019 11.97 28.98 -11.87
C TRP A 1019 11.36 30.35 -11.61
N ILE A 1020 11.89 31.11 -10.64
CA ILE A 1020 11.32 32.37 -10.15
C ILE A 1020 12.38 33.47 -10.19
N ASP A 1021 12.03 34.65 -10.72
CA ASP A 1021 12.75 35.91 -10.51
C ASP A 1021 12.27 36.58 -9.22
N ILE A 1022 13.19 36.83 -8.28
CA ILE A 1022 12.90 37.34 -6.94
C ILE A 1022 12.33 38.76 -6.97
N ASP A 1023 12.86 39.65 -7.82
CA ASP A 1023 12.43 41.05 -7.81
C ASP A 1023 11.07 41.20 -8.51
N GLN A 1024 10.83 40.43 -9.57
CA GLN A 1024 9.53 40.40 -10.24
C GLN A 1024 8.44 39.80 -9.35
N ILE A 1025 8.71 38.71 -8.60
CA ILE A 1025 7.71 38.13 -7.69
C ILE A 1025 7.44 39.03 -6.49
N LEU A 1026 8.46 39.70 -5.93
CA LEU A 1026 8.25 40.70 -4.87
C LEU A 1026 7.38 41.86 -5.37
N GLY A 1027 7.64 42.36 -6.59
CA GLY A 1027 6.79 43.35 -7.25
C GLY A 1027 5.34 42.92 -7.40
N ALA A 1028 5.08 41.65 -7.74
CA ALA A 1028 3.72 41.10 -7.81
C ALA A 1028 3.00 41.01 -6.45
N PHE A 1029 3.74 40.93 -5.33
CA PHE A 1029 3.21 41.05 -3.97
C PHE A 1029 3.13 42.52 -3.49
N GLY A 1030 3.58 43.50 -4.28
CA GLY A 1030 3.66 44.90 -3.88
C GLY A 1030 4.76 45.19 -2.84
N LEU A 1031 5.85 44.44 -2.88
CA LEU A 1031 6.98 44.53 -1.94
C LEU A 1031 8.30 44.82 -2.66
N THR A 1032 9.24 45.43 -1.95
CA THR A 1032 10.66 45.51 -2.33
C THR A 1032 11.54 44.64 -1.42
N ARG A 1033 12.78 44.34 -1.85
CA ARG A 1033 13.74 43.57 -1.01
C ARG A 1033 13.93 44.15 0.39
N ALA A 1034 13.94 45.49 0.53
CA ALA A 1034 14.12 46.17 1.81
C ALA A 1034 12.91 46.04 2.75
N GLU A 1035 11.71 45.93 2.20
CA GLU A 1035 10.46 45.81 2.97
C GLU A 1035 10.22 44.41 3.53
N LEU A 1036 11.04 43.41 3.17
CA LEU A 1036 10.99 42.07 3.76
C LEU A 1036 11.33 42.05 5.27
N LEU A 1037 11.89 43.14 5.80
CA LEU A 1037 12.11 43.33 7.24
C LEU A 1037 10.85 43.83 7.97
N ASP A 1038 9.86 44.37 7.25
CA ASP A 1038 8.59 44.87 7.79
C ASP A 1038 7.54 43.74 7.79
N GLN A 1039 7.38 43.10 8.94
CA GLN A 1039 6.50 41.93 9.10
C GLN A 1039 5.01 42.26 8.96
N GLU A 1040 4.60 43.51 9.23
CA GLU A 1040 3.21 43.94 9.06
C GLU A 1040 2.89 44.12 7.58
N LYS A 1041 3.76 44.82 6.83
CA LYS A 1041 3.65 44.93 5.37
C LYS A 1041 3.67 43.57 4.69
N VAL A 1042 4.63 42.70 5.03
CA VAL A 1042 4.72 41.34 4.45
C VAL A 1042 3.45 40.55 4.73
N THR A 1043 2.92 40.59 5.96
CA THR A 1043 1.68 39.88 6.30
C THR A 1043 0.46 40.45 5.56
N ALA A 1044 0.37 41.77 5.38
CA ALA A 1044 -0.69 42.42 4.61
C ALA A 1044 -0.62 42.05 3.11
N ALA A 1045 0.55 42.14 2.50
CA ALA A 1045 0.80 41.77 1.10
C ALA A 1045 0.42 40.30 0.82
N ILE A 1046 0.80 39.38 1.71
CA ILE A 1046 0.45 37.96 1.58
C ILE A 1046 -1.07 37.76 1.69
N ARG A 1047 -1.77 38.46 2.59
CA ARG A 1047 -3.23 38.38 2.70
C ARG A 1047 -3.93 38.91 1.45
N VAL A 1048 -3.48 40.04 0.90
CA VAL A 1048 -4.01 40.61 -0.35
C VAL A 1048 -3.82 39.63 -1.51
N GLN A 1049 -2.64 39.03 -1.67
CA GLN A 1049 -2.38 38.09 -2.76
C GLN A 1049 -3.11 36.75 -2.56
N ALA A 1050 -3.23 36.26 -1.33
CA ALA A 1050 -3.97 35.03 -1.00
C ALA A 1050 -5.46 35.12 -1.33
N ALA A 1051 -6.04 36.32 -1.27
CA ALA A 1051 -7.43 36.59 -1.63
C ALA A 1051 -7.69 36.59 -3.15
N ARG A 1052 -6.63 36.68 -3.98
CA ARG A 1052 -6.72 36.71 -5.45
C ARG A 1052 -6.60 35.33 -6.10
N VAL A 1053 -6.15 34.33 -5.36
CA VAL A 1053 -6.11 32.92 -5.80
C VAL A 1053 -7.27 32.12 -5.19
N PRO A 1054 -7.79 31.06 -5.85
CA PRO A 1054 -8.87 30.23 -5.33
C PRO A 1054 -8.57 29.60 -3.97
N THR A 1055 -9.62 29.15 -3.27
CA THR A 1055 -9.51 28.28 -2.08
C THR A 1055 -10.22 26.98 -2.42
N TYR A 1056 -9.47 25.89 -2.54
CA TYR A 1056 -10.02 24.58 -2.91
C TYR A 1056 -10.35 23.75 -1.68
N ILE A 1057 -11.49 23.06 -1.71
CA ILE A 1057 -11.86 22.06 -0.72
C ILE A 1057 -11.36 20.69 -1.17
N THR A 1058 -10.65 19.98 -0.30
CA THR A 1058 -10.16 18.63 -0.57
C THR A 1058 -10.60 17.67 0.53
N ILE A 1059 -10.95 16.44 0.13
CA ILE A 1059 -11.18 15.35 1.07
C ILE A 1059 -9.90 14.51 1.13
N LYS A 1060 -9.42 14.22 2.34
CA LYS A 1060 -8.27 13.34 2.57
C LYS A 1060 -8.63 12.28 3.59
N ASP A 1061 -7.96 11.14 3.48
CA ASP A 1061 -8.03 10.06 4.45
C ASP A 1061 -7.07 10.30 5.62
N VAL A 1062 -7.57 10.15 6.84
CA VAL A 1062 -6.80 10.26 8.09
C VAL A 1062 -6.97 8.99 8.91
N LYS A 1063 -5.84 8.45 9.38
CA LYS A 1063 -5.82 7.27 10.23
C LYS A 1063 -6.19 7.60 11.67
N LYS A 1064 -7.04 6.77 12.28
CA LYS A 1064 -7.31 6.74 13.72
C LYS A 1064 -6.84 5.40 14.28
N ARG A 1065 -5.94 5.44 15.26
CA ARG A 1065 -5.35 4.25 15.88
C ARG A 1065 -6.03 3.93 17.19
N TRP A 1066 -6.25 2.65 17.46
CA TRP A 1066 -6.80 2.15 18.72
C TRP A 1066 -6.32 0.71 19.01
N GLY A 1067 -6.65 0.22 20.21
CA GLY A 1067 -6.30 -1.13 20.65
C GLY A 1067 -4.79 -1.42 20.61
N HIS A 1068 -4.44 -2.57 20.04
CA HIS A 1068 -3.08 -3.08 19.86
C HIS A 1068 -2.58 -2.91 18.42
N GLY A 1069 -2.85 -1.73 17.83
CA GLY A 1069 -2.41 -1.39 16.47
C GLY A 1069 -3.49 -1.50 15.38
N GLN A 1070 -4.77 -1.53 15.76
CA GLN A 1070 -5.89 -1.35 14.83
C GLN A 1070 -5.83 0.06 14.24
N GLU A 1071 -6.10 0.17 12.93
CA GLU A 1071 -6.16 1.44 12.19
C GLU A 1071 -7.49 1.52 11.44
N ASP A 1072 -8.26 2.57 11.72
CA ASP A 1072 -9.41 3.00 10.90
C ASP A 1072 -9.02 4.19 10.03
N VAL A 1073 -9.74 4.38 8.92
CA VAL A 1073 -9.53 5.48 7.99
C VAL A 1073 -10.81 6.30 7.88
N PHE A 1074 -10.73 7.59 8.22
CA PHE A 1074 -11.84 8.53 8.15
C PHE A 1074 -11.59 9.61 7.09
N PRO A 1075 -12.57 9.93 6.23
CA PRO A 1075 -12.49 11.05 5.32
C PRO A 1075 -12.67 12.36 6.09
N VAL A 1076 -11.75 13.30 5.92
CA VAL A 1076 -11.82 14.64 6.51
C VAL A 1076 -11.73 15.71 5.43
N CYS A 1077 -12.41 16.83 5.66
CA CYS A 1077 -12.34 18.01 4.81
C CYS A 1077 -11.15 18.90 5.20
N GLN A 1078 -10.45 19.39 4.19
CA GLN A 1078 -9.31 20.31 4.26
C GLN A 1078 -9.50 21.42 3.23
N PHE A 1079 -8.80 22.53 3.40
CA PHE A 1079 -8.74 23.61 2.41
C PHE A 1079 -7.30 23.88 1.97
N GLU A 1080 -7.11 24.14 0.67
CA GLU A 1080 -5.78 24.29 0.06
C GLU A 1080 -5.76 25.48 -0.93
N LYS A 1081 -4.62 26.19 -0.99
CA LYS A 1081 -4.28 27.13 -2.06
C LYS A 1081 -3.07 26.61 -2.84
N LEU A 1082 -3.07 26.70 -4.17
CA LEU A 1082 -2.10 26.01 -5.03
C LEU A 1082 -1.18 27.02 -5.73
N TRP A 1083 0.13 26.77 -5.73
CA TRP A 1083 1.12 27.70 -6.29
C TRP A 1083 0.89 28.00 -7.78
N VAL A 1084 0.34 27.02 -8.51
CA VAL A 1084 0.07 27.11 -9.95
C VAL A 1084 -1.01 28.13 -10.31
N ASP A 1085 -1.91 28.48 -9.38
CA ASP A 1085 -2.92 29.52 -9.60
C ASP A 1085 -2.30 30.89 -9.88
N MET A 1086 -1.02 31.10 -9.49
CA MET A 1086 -0.26 32.30 -9.84
C MET A 1086 -0.13 32.50 -11.36
N THR A 1087 -0.19 31.42 -12.16
CA THR A 1087 -0.18 31.48 -13.63
C THR A 1087 -1.47 32.06 -14.23
N ALA A 1088 -2.56 32.14 -13.44
CA ALA A 1088 -3.79 32.80 -13.84
C ALA A 1088 -3.74 34.34 -13.69
N LEU A 1089 -2.74 34.89 -12.99
CA LEU A 1089 -2.66 36.32 -12.71
C LEU A 1089 -1.97 37.07 -13.87
N PRO A 1090 -2.66 38.02 -14.54
CA PRO A 1090 -2.19 38.60 -15.81
C PRO A 1090 -0.94 39.48 -15.67
N GLU A 1091 -0.68 40.04 -14.49
CA GLU A 1091 0.54 40.81 -14.22
C GLU A 1091 1.80 39.95 -14.06
N ILE A 1092 1.65 38.62 -13.88
CA ILE A 1092 2.77 37.70 -13.67
C ILE A 1092 3.18 37.08 -15.00
N LYS A 1093 4.20 37.67 -15.64
CA LYS A 1093 4.80 37.13 -16.86
C LYS A 1093 5.31 35.70 -16.62
N THR A 1094 4.62 34.74 -17.21
CA THR A 1094 4.89 33.29 -17.05
C THR A 1094 5.31 32.68 -18.39
N SER A 1095 6.32 31.80 -18.39
CA SER A 1095 6.67 30.93 -19.51
C SER A 1095 6.47 29.46 -19.17
N PHE A 1096 6.27 28.61 -20.18
CA PHE A 1096 6.11 27.17 -20.02
C PHE A 1096 7.16 26.42 -20.87
N VAL A 1097 7.81 25.42 -20.28
CA VAL A 1097 8.91 24.67 -20.92
C VAL A 1097 8.62 23.18 -20.87
N VAL A 1098 8.58 22.52 -22.03
CA VAL A 1098 8.43 21.07 -22.14
C VAL A 1098 9.77 20.40 -21.87
N VAL A 1099 9.82 19.48 -20.91
CA VAL A 1099 11.03 18.75 -20.51
C VAL A 1099 10.86 17.23 -20.65
N PRO A 1100 11.96 16.45 -20.71
CA PRO A 1100 11.88 14.99 -20.72
C PRO A 1100 11.17 14.46 -19.47
N ARG A 1101 10.42 13.36 -19.62
CA ARG A 1101 9.66 12.75 -18.51
C ARG A 1101 10.55 12.40 -17.31
N LEU A 1102 11.77 11.91 -17.56
CA LEU A 1102 12.75 11.55 -16.53
C LEU A 1102 13.07 12.72 -15.58
N ARG A 1103 13.02 13.97 -16.07
CA ARG A 1103 13.24 15.19 -15.28
C ARG A 1103 12.00 15.57 -14.44
N GLY A 1104 10.83 15.62 -15.09
CA GLY A 1104 9.62 16.23 -14.51
C GLY A 1104 8.62 15.28 -13.84
N GLN A 1105 8.77 13.96 -13.96
CA GLN A 1105 7.84 13.03 -13.33
C GLN A 1105 7.92 13.03 -11.79
N GLN A 1106 6.81 12.65 -11.16
CA GLN A 1106 6.63 12.72 -9.71
C GLN A 1106 6.34 11.35 -9.11
N LEU A 1107 7.10 10.98 -8.08
CA LEU A 1107 6.96 9.68 -7.41
C LEU A 1107 5.94 9.80 -6.25
N LYS A 1108 4.63 9.75 -6.56
CA LYS A 1108 3.54 10.04 -5.62
C LYS A 1108 3.18 8.88 -4.69
N ASP A 1109 3.28 7.64 -5.15
CA ASP A 1109 2.89 6.41 -4.43
C ASP A 1109 4.01 5.35 -4.48
N GLN A 1110 4.11 4.52 -3.44
CA GLN A 1110 5.11 3.45 -3.36
C GLN A 1110 4.95 2.40 -4.46
N ALA A 1111 3.72 2.15 -4.93
CA ALA A 1111 3.47 1.22 -6.05
C ALA A 1111 4.16 1.65 -7.36
N GLN A 1112 4.52 2.94 -7.51
CA GLN A 1112 5.21 3.46 -8.70
C GLN A 1112 6.71 3.12 -8.72
N LEU A 1113 7.28 2.61 -7.62
CA LEU A 1113 8.72 2.35 -7.51
C LEU A 1113 9.24 1.32 -8.52
N ASP A 1114 8.48 0.28 -8.89
CA ASP A 1114 8.99 -0.77 -9.79
C ASP A 1114 9.05 -0.26 -11.23
N GLY A 1115 7.99 0.45 -11.64
CA GLY A 1115 7.97 1.18 -12.91
C GLY A 1115 9.13 2.16 -13.02
N TRP A 1116 9.38 2.95 -11.96
CA TRP A 1116 10.45 3.95 -11.89
C TRP A 1116 11.87 3.36 -11.84
N LEU A 1117 12.03 2.15 -11.28
CA LEU A 1117 13.30 1.42 -11.33
C LEU A 1117 13.54 0.83 -12.74
N ARG A 1118 12.51 0.29 -13.37
CA ARG A 1118 12.61 -0.47 -14.64
C ARG A 1118 12.60 0.39 -15.90
N ASP A 1119 11.97 1.56 -15.88
CA ASP A 1119 12.02 2.53 -16.99
C ASP A 1119 13.25 3.45 -16.96
N GLY A 1120 14.31 3.05 -16.25
CA GLY A 1120 15.60 3.74 -16.21
C GLY A 1120 15.61 5.02 -15.37
N SER A 1121 14.48 5.44 -14.80
CA SER A 1121 14.37 6.71 -14.08
C SER A 1121 15.23 6.78 -12.81
N ALA A 1122 15.34 5.68 -12.06
CA ALA A 1122 16.25 5.58 -10.94
C ALA A 1122 17.73 5.76 -11.36
N ALA A 1123 18.12 5.11 -12.46
CA ALA A 1123 19.47 5.23 -13.02
C ALA A 1123 19.75 6.64 -13.54
N HIS A 1124 18.77 7.33 -14.13
CA HIS A 1124 18.91 8.73 -14.51
C HIS A 1124 19.16 9.62 -13.29
N VAL A 1125 18.38 9.47 -12.21
CA VAL A 1125 18.57 10.23 -10.96
C VAL A 1125 19.94 9.95 -10.33
N GLU A 1126 20.43 8.71 -10.38
CA GLU A 1126 21.79 8.35 -9.94
C GLU A 1126 22.87 9.18 -10.68
N THR A 1127 22.70 9.47 -11.98
CA THR A 1127 23.65 10.33 -12.75
C THR A 1127 23.61 11.81 -12.38
N LEU A 1128 22.52 12.27 -11.74
CA LEU A 1128 22.37 13.65 -11.27
C LEU A 1128 22.97 13.87 -9.88
N CYS A 1129 23.18 12.81 -9.11
CA CYS A 1129 23.62 12.86 -7.73
C CYS A 1129 25.14 12.75 -7.57
N GLU A 1130 25.70 13.46 -6.61
CA GLU A 1130 27.03 13.18 -6.07
C GLU A 1130 26.89 12.78 -4.59
N TRP A 1131 27.09 11.50 -4.29
CA TRP A 1131 26.87 10.93 -2.95
C TRP A 1131 28.06 11.11 -2.00
N GLU A 1132 27.77 10.80 -0.72
CA GLU A 1132 28.72 10.52 0.37
C GLU A 1132 28.62 9.04 0.81
#